data_AF-A0A085WC35-F1
#
_entry.id   AF-A0A085WC35-F1
#
_cell.length_a   1.000
_cell.length_b   1.000
_cell.length_c   1.000
_cell.angle_alpha   90.00
_cell.angle_beta   90.00
_cell.angle_gamma   90.00
#
_symmetry.space_group_name_H-M   'P 1'
#
loop_
_entity.id
_entity.type
_entity.pdbx_description
1 polymer ?
#
loop_
_entity_poly.entity_id
_entity_poly.type
_entity_poly.pdbx_seq_one_letter_code
_entity_poly.pdbx_strand_id
1 'polypeptide(L)'
;MVRWEPLAGGRSSLGGTASLGGEPYPGARSTPPQALLSMRHLWLLGLCFTAVACSESASADGAVRVVVNYGSYEPVCLRIIVSDNKGHVGQTDIPNGKFQHKEQRQVRTAVFIKPDWGPVLTIAVASLEKEEGTGNEARCSGNEIERLIRQESIEVSPMEFAMFTDTLQARDDDHDGYVLKTQDVAGTDCDDTTATIHPGVGCNDGNWCTKNDRCTASGMCQGEDFNPCESPGECKISKVINCSESAQCTVDADSSKTGQSCNGAGTGGKCRSDGVCSVFPFPPSNFDPDAVSAGDRSLDVRISCGSQSDPVIFDSTNGGWKFPQGCSPTMPVAQAPQGNEGVALLAMKSLTIELGRVLKLVGNRPVILAVYGDAPLSGALLADANFETPGAGGNRLGCSLQKGGDGTFSQGVGGGGGGGAFGQQGAEGGQFDNSARGGTAGAKVSSALSPLVGGCQGGAGGSASNSTNGGIGGAGGGALQLAVAGTLTANNSISVSGGGGRGGKGSSDGGENAEGGGGGGSGGGLLIEAGQLNLTFDARLIANGGAGGEGGDSERNNQGEDGEDGSQSAPISAKGGDSRVRGTAGGNGGAEAVAATPGIDGVAKGGAGGGGGGAGVIVLRGYAGCQIDPSCGATNNRGCDISPKVTPVCP
;
A
#
# COMPACT_ATOMS: atom_id res chain seq x y z
N MET A 1 -69.79 17.58 0.01
CA MET A 1 -68.64 18.27 -0.60
C MET A 1 -69.08 19.67 -1.02
N VAL A 2 -68.16 20.59 -1.29
CA VAL A 2 -68.46 21.79 -2.11
C VAL A 2 -69.06 21.32 -3.44
N ARG A 3 -70.09 21.99 -3.93
CA ARG A 3 -70.64 21.76 -5.28
C ARG A 3 -69.87 22.64 -6.26
N TRP A 4 -69.52 22.10 -7.42
CA TRP A 4 -68.70 22.78 -8.43
C TRP A 4 -69.43 22.71 -9.76
N GLU A 5 -69.56 23.84 -10.45
CA GLU A 5 -70.27 23.91 -11.74
C GLU A 5 -69.43 24.70 -12.77
N PRO A 6 -69.21 24.17 -13.99
CA PRO A 6 -68.59 24.91 -15.08
C PRO A 6 -69.57 25.95 -15.63
N LEU A 7 -69.13 27.19 -15.82
CA LEU A 7 -69.97 28.27 -16.34
C LEU A 7 -70.01 28.19 -17.88
N ALA A 8 -71.19 27.92 -18.46
CA ALA A 8 -71.34 27.80 -19.91
C ALA A 8 -71.79 29.14 -20.55
N GLY A 9 -70.99 29.67 -21.47
CA GLY A 9 -71.33 30.88 -22.22
C GLY A 9 -72.43 30.65 -23.27
N GLY A 10 -73.29 31.64 -23.49
CA GLY A 10 -74.23 31.58 -24.61
C GLY A 10 -74.90 32.90 -24.95
N ARG A 11 -75.15 33.13 -26.25
CA ARG A 11 -76.49 33.42 -26.83
C ARG A 11 -76.46 33.90 -28.30
N SER A 12 -77.33 33.30 -29.11
CA SER A 12 -78.16 33.96 -30.18
C SER A 12 -77.43 34.58 -31.41
N SER A 13 -78.05 34.87 -32.56
CA SER A 13 -79.47 34.94 -32.96
C SER A 13 -79.68 34.82 -34.48
N LEU A 14 -80.91 34.44 -34.90
CA LEU A 14 -81.74 34.99 -36.01
C LEU A 14 -81.11 35.54 -37.32
N GLY A 15 -81.70 35.17 -38.46
CA GLY A 15 -81.63 35.95 -39.71
C GLY A 15 -81.84 35.09 -40.96
N GLY A 16 -82.60 35.56 -41.96
CA GLY A 16 -82.89 34.79 -43.18
C GLY A 16 -82.56 35.49 -44.50
N THR A 17 -82.78 34.74 -45.58
CA THR A 17 -82.93 35.15 -47.00
C THR A 17 -81.70 35.27 -47.93
N ALA A 18 -81.78 34.47 -49.01
CA ALA A 18 -81.57 34.84 -50.42
C ALA A 18 -80.18 34.83 -51.11
N SER A 19 -79.94 33.73 -51.82
CA SER A 19 -79.80 33.68 -53.31
C SER A 19 -78.41 33.74 -53.99
N LEU A 20 -78.29 32.92 -55.05
CA LEU A 20 -77.23 32.82 -56.08
C LEU A 20 -75.82 32.40 -55.57
N GLY A 21 -75.06 31.51 -56.21
CA GLY A 21 -75.27 30.70 -57.43
C GLY A 21 -73.90 30.37 -58.08
N GLY A 22 -73.63 29.11 -58.46
CA GLY A 22 -72.38 28.75 -59.14
C GLY A 22 -71.89 27.31 -58.88
N GLU A 23 -71.97 26.47 -59.91
CA GLU A 23 -71.33 25.14 -60.07
C GLU A 23 -69.77 25.25 -60.19
N PRO A 24 -68.96 24.16 -60.35
CA PRO A 24 -69.30 22.73 -60.58
C PRO A 24 -68.51 21.63 -59.79
N TYR A 25 -69.14 20.44 -59.66
CA TYR A 25 -68.68 19.03 -59.86
C TYR A 25 -67.22 18.54 -59.63
N PRO A 26 -66.95 17.21 -59.65
CA PRO A 26 -67.74 16.02 -59.24
C PRO A 26 -66.92 15.12 -58.25
N GLY A 27 -67.42 14.02 -57.69
CA GLY A 27 -68.76 13.42 -57.68
C GLY A 27 -68.75 11.98 -57.14
N ALA A 28 -69.95 11.36 -57.10
CA ALA A 28 -70.26 9.92 -57.26
C ALA A 28 -69.57 8.87 -56.36
N ARG A 29 -70.21 7.81 -55.84
CA ARG A 29 -71.58 7.23 -55.75
C ARG A 29 -71.52 6.33 -54.47
N SER A 30 -72.57 5.82 -53.81
CA SER A 30 -73.81 5.14 -54.21
C SER A 30 -74.64 4.95 -52.92
N THR A 31 -75.83 5.53 -52.78
CA THR A 31 -77.18 4.91 -52.91
C THR A 31 -77.61 3.87 -51.83
N PRO A 32 -78.93 3.81 -51.49
CA PRO A 32 -79.47 3.43 -50.16
C PRO A 32 -80.33 2.13 -50.30
N PRO A 33 -81.55 1.89 -49.73
CA PRO A 33 -82.39 2.51 -48.67
C PRO A 33 -82.76 1.47 -47.56
N GLN A 34 -83.64 1.69 -46.56
CA GLN A 34 -85.11 1.90 -46.53
C GLN A 34 -85.47 2.37 -45.09
N ALA A 35 -86.32 3.36 -44.81
CA ALA A 35 -87.68 3.69 -45.26
C ALA A 35 -88.79 2.80 -44.65
N LEU A 36 -89.52 3.33 -43.66
CA LEU A 36 -90.99 3.29 -43.43
C LEU A 36 -91.27 3.72 -41.97
N LEU A 37 -92.41 4.26 -41.51
CA LEU A 37 -93.52 5.12 -41.94
C LEU A 37 -94.58 4.99 -40.80
N SER A 38 -95.76 5.62 -40.94
CA SER A 38 -96.97 5.50 -40.08
C SER A 38 -96.96 6.24 -38.72
N MET A 39 -97.75 7.30 -38.52
CA MET A 39 -99.23 7.39 -38.38
C MET A 39 -99.73 7.12 -36.94
N ARG A 40 -100.78 7.77 -36.37
CA ARG A 40 -101.58 8.99 -36.66
C ARG A 40 -102.64 9.14 -35.53
N HIS A 41 -103.24 10.33 -35.32
CA HIS A 41 -104.47 10.59 -34.50
C HIS A 41 -104.36 10.35 -32.97
N LEU A 42 -105.21 10.91 -32.08
CA LEU A 42 -106.01 12.16 -31.97
C LEU A 42 -106.56 12.22 -30.51
N TRP A 43 -107.19 13.34 -30.10
CA TRP A 43 -108.03 13.56 -28.89
C TRP A 43 -107.38 14.23 -27.65
N LEU A 44 -108.28 14.69 -26.76
CA LEU A 44 -108.20 15.89 -25.89
C LEU A 44 -108.11 15.58 -24.38
N LEU A 45 -107.82 16.64 -23.61
CA LEU A 45 -108.09 16.86 -22.17
C LEU A 45 -107.21 16.16 -21.12
N GLY A 46 -106.68 16.94 -20.16
CA GLY A 46 -106.41 16.47 -18.79
C GLY A 46 -105.17 17.02 -18.05
N LEU A 47 -105.40 17.93 -17.10
CA LEU A 47 -104.66 18.18 -15.84
C LEU A 47 -103.15 18.57 -15.80
N CYS A 48 -102.92 19.72 -15.14
CA CYS A 48 -101.93 19.99 -14.07
C CYS A 48 -100.38 19.93 -14.27
N PHE A 49 -99.78 21.13 -14.11
CA PHE A 49 -98.58 21.47 -13.30
C PHE A 49 -97.12 21.21 -13.79
N THR A 50 -96.53 22.34 -14.25
CA THR A 50 -95.23 22.95 -13.86
C THR A 50 -93.84 22.61 -14.49
N ALA A 51 -93.09 23.72 -14.64
CA ALA A 51 -91.62 23.92 -14.63
C ALA A 51 -90.79 23.66 -15.94
N VAL A 52 -89.62 24.28 -16.20
CA VAL A 52 -89.07 25.69 -16.09
C VAL A 52 -87.56 25.63 -16.39
N ALA A 53 -86.94 26.66 -17.00
CA ALA A 53 -85.49 26.98 -16.90
C ALA A 53 -85.13 28.33 -17.59
N CYS A 54 -84.10 29.12 -17.21
CA CYS A 54 -83.48 29.42 -15.90
C CYS A 54 -82.46 30.58 -16.04
N SER A 55 -82.03 31.18 -14.92
CA SER A 55 -80.89 32.11 -14.80
C SER A 55 -80.11 31.79 -13.52
N GLU A 56 -78.78 31.87 -13.54
CA GLU A 56 -77.93 31.49 -12.39
C GLU A 56 -78.03 32.49 -11.21
N SER A 57 -77.81 32.00 -9.98
CA SER A 57 -77.88 32.77 -8.73
C SER A 57 -76.96 32.12 -7.67
N ALA A 58 -76.39 32.92 -6.76
CA ALA A 58 -75.51 32.41 -5.71
C ALA A 58 -76.28 31.58 -4.64
N SER A 59 -75.56 30.72 -3.92
CA SER A 59 -76.11 29.98 -2.77
C SER A 59 -76.44 30.92 -1.60
N ALA A 60 -77.36 30.49 -0.73
CA ALA A 60 -77.74 31.23 0.46
C ALA A 60 -76.52 31.58 1.34
N ASP A 61 -75.55 30.66 1.45
CA ASP A 61 -74.33 30.82 2.26
C ASP A 61 -73.18 31.54 1.54
N GLY A 62 -73.39 32.03 0.31
CA GLY A 62 -72.37 32.72 -0.50
C GLY A 62 -71.41 31.79 -1.25
N ALA A 63 -70.58 32.38 -2.12
CA ALA A 63 -69.60 31.65 -2.94
C ALA A 63 -68.33 32.48 -3.24
N VAL A 64 -67.22 31.82 -3.58
CA VAL A 64 -66.00 32.47 -4.11
C VAL A 64 -65.83 32.11 -5.57
N ARG A 65 -65.68 33.11 -6.45
CA ARG A 65 -65.26 32.91 -7.83
C ARG A 65 -63.74 32.88 -7.90
N VAL A 66 -63.19 31.75 -8.32
CA VAL A 66 -61.75 31.48 -8.40
C VAL A 66 -61.30 31.57 -9.85
N VAL A 67 -60.31 32.40 -10.12
CA VAL A 67 -59.67 32.59 -11.43
C VAL A 67 -58.18 32.30 -11.28
N VAL A 68 -57.67 31.32 -12.01
CA VAL A 68 -56.24 30.98 -12.05
C VAL A 68 -55.73 31.25 -13.45
N ASN A 69 -54.72 32.11 -13.57
CA ASN A 69 -53.98 32.35 -14.81
C ASN A 69 -52.74 31.43 -14.84
N TYR A 70 -52.23 31.10 -16.02
CA TYR A 70 -50.98 30.34 -16.18
C TYR A 70 -50.07 30.90 -17.27
N GLY A 71 -48.78 30.56 -17.19
CA GLY A 71 -47.69 31.09 -18.01
C GLY A 71 -47.62 30.48 -19.40
N SER A 72 -46.43 30.10 -19.83
CA SER A 72 -46.18 29.34 -21.07
C SER A 72 -46.50 27.85 -20.89
N TYR A 73 -46.08 27.27 -19.76
CA TYR A 73 -46.51 25.95 -19.34
C TYR A 73 -48.02 25.90 -19.13
N GLU A 74 -48.71 25.00 -19.84
CA GLU A 74 -50.15 24.74 -19.65
C GLU A 74 -50.35 23.60 -18.62
N PRO A 75 -50.91 23.87 -17.44
CA PRO A 75 -51.06 22.84 -16.39
C PRO A 75 -51.94 21.67 -16.83
N VAL A 76 -51.49 20.45 -16.55
CA VAL A 76 -52.23 19.22 -16.88
C VAL A 76 -53.40 18.97 -15.91
N CYS A 77 -53.27 19.40 -14.65
CA CYS A 77 -54.39 19.44 -13.72
C CYS A 77 -54.18 20.51 -12.64
N LEU A 78 -55.25 21.19 -12.22
CA LEU A 78 -55.23 22.13 -11.10
C LEU A 78 -55.97 21.59 -9.89
N ARG A 79 -55.26 21.44 -8.78
CA ARG A 79 -55.85 21.09 -7.49
C ARG A 79 -56.11 22.36 -6.69
N ILE A 80 -57.38 22.62 -6.40
CA ILE A 80 -57.80 23.74 -5.55
C ILE A 80 -58.22 23.17 -4.20
N ILE A 81 -57.54 23.59 -3.14
CA ILE A 81 -57.83 23.26 -1.76
C ILE A 81 -58.36 24.52 -1.08
N VAL A 82 -59.49 24.40 -0.40
CA VAL A 82 -60.12 25.49 0.36
C VAL A 82 -60.28 25.04 1.80
N SER A 83 -59.90 25.89 2.74
CA SER A 83 -60.09 25.69 4.18
C SER A 83 -60.76 26.88 4.84
N ASP A 84 -61.43 26.65 5.97
CA ASP A 84 -62.06 27.71 6.77
C ASP A 84 -61.40 27.88 8.15
N ASN A 85 -61.78 28.93 8.85
CA ASN A 85 -61.32 29.22 10.21
C ASN A 85 -61.92 28.31 11.32
N LYS A 86 -62.75 27.32 10.95
CA LYS A 86 -63.30 26.29 11.85
C LYS A 86 -62.58 24.94 11.69
N GLY A 87 -61.62 24.84 10.76
CA GLY A 87 -60.83 23.63 10.52
C GLY A 87 -61.39 22.69 9.45
N HIS A 88 -62.42 23.11 8.71
CA HIS A 88 -62.88 22.33 7.55
C HIS A 88 -61.92 22.48 6.38
N VAL A 89 -61.75 21.40 5.61
CA VAL A 89 -60.96 21.38 4.38
C VAL A 89 -61.78 20.70 3.27
N GLY A 90 -61.69 21.24 2.06
CA GLY A 90 -62.37 20.74 0.88
C GLY A 90 -61.46 20.89 -0.33
N GLN A 91 -61.52 19.92 -1.23
CA GLN A 91 -60.66 19.89 -2.41
C GLN A 91 -61.53 19.70 -3.65
N THR A 92 -61.12 20.33 -4.74
CA THR A 92 -61.48 19.90 -6.09
C THR A 92 -60.24 19.78 -6.95
N ASP A 93 -60.38 18.93 -7.94
CA ASP A 93 -59.39 18.69 -8.97
C ASP A 93 -60.03 19.11 -10.29
N ILE A 94 -59.34 19.97 -11.03
CA ILE A 94 -59.78 20.44 -12.34
C ILE A 94 -58.83 19.86 -13.39
N PRO A 95 -59.22 18.77 -14.05
CA PRO A 95 -58.71 18.33 -15.34
C PRO A 95 -58.42 19.45 -16.34
N ASN A 96 -57.29 19.38 -17.04
CA ASN A 96 -56.98 20.28 -18.15
C ASN A 96 -58.07 20.24 -19.25
N GLY A 97 -58.63 19.05 -19.52
CA GLY A 97 -59.76 18.89 -20.45
C GLY A 97 -61.06 19.59 -20.01
N LYS A 98 -61.13 20.10 -18.76
CA LYS A 98 -62.25 20.87 -18.21
C LYS A 98 -61.91 22.35 -18.00
N PHE A 99 -60.72 22.81 -18.40
CA PHE A 99 -60.37 24.23 -18.33
C PHE A 99 -61.27 25.07 -19.23
N GLN A 100 -61.90 26.08 -18.64
CA GLN A 100 -62.70 27.06 -19.35
C GLN A 100 -61.90 28.35 -19.52
N HIS A 101 -61.84 28.88 -20.74
CA HIS A 101 -61.04 30.05 -21.15
C HIS A 101 -59.53 29.78 -21.34
N LYS A 102 -59.17 28.59 -21.85
CA LYS A 102 -57.79 28.25 -22.25
C LYS A 102 -57.17 29.28 -23.21
N GLU A 103 -57.97 29.86 -24.11
CA GLU A 103 -57.55 30.88 -25.06
C GLU A 103 -57.13 32.21 -24.39
N GLN A 104 -57.53 32.41 -23.13
CA GLN A 104 -57.12 33.51 -22.26
C GLN A 104 -56.06 33.06 -21.23
N ARG A 105 -55.55 31.83 -21.35
CA ARG A 105 -54.70 31.12 -20.37
C ARG A 105 -55.24 31.22 -18.94
N GLN A 106 -56.55 31.02 -18.80
CA GLN A 106 -57.28 31.09 -17.54
C GLN A 106 -58.07 29.81 -17.27
N VAL A 107 -58.26 29.52 -15.99
CA VAL A 107 -59.20 28.54 -15.46
C VAL A 107 -60.12 29.27 -14.50
N ARG A 108 -61.44 29.19 -14.73
CA ARG A 108 -62.45 29.82 -13.87
C ARG A 108 -63.35 28.76 -13.23
N THR A 109 -63.59 28.89 -11.93
CA THR A 109 -64.52 28.03 -11.18
C THR A 109 -65.19 28.80 -10.04
N ALA A 110 -66.15 28.18 -9.35
CA ALA A 110 -66.82 28.75 -8.19
C ALA A 110 -66.84 27.74 -7.02
N VAL A 111 -66.38 28.21 -5.86
CA VAL A 111 -66.44 27.51 -4.57
C VAL A 111 -67.73 27.91 -3.87
N PHE A 112 -68.73 27.03 -3.82
CA PHE A 112 -69.97 27.31 -3.10
C PHE A 112 -69.86 26.87 -1.63
N ILE A 113 -70.09 27.79 -0.70
CA ILE A 113 -69.99 27.55 0.74
C ILE A 113 -71.16 26.65 1.19
N LYS A 114 -70.91 25.81 2.21
CA LYS A 114 -71.94 24.99 2.85
C LYS A 114 -72.34 25.58 4.21
N PRO A 115 -73.57 25.31 4.70
CA PRO A 115 -74.06 25.85 5.98
C PRO A 115 -73.20 25.57 7.22
N ASP A 116 -72.36 24.52 7.19
CA ASP A 116 -71.47 24.12 8.28
C ASP A 116 -70.16 24.94 8.36
N TRP A 117 -69.81 25.67 7.29
CA TRP A 117 -68.49 26.30 7.14
C TRP A 117 -68.41 27.72 7.77
N GLY A 118 -67.20 28.25 7.91
CA GLY A 118 -66.92 29.64 8.27
C GLY A 118 -66.97 30.56 7.04
N PRO A 119 -67.34 31.85 7.20
CA PRO A 119 -67.40 32.81 6.08
C PRO A 119 -66.02 33.34 5.66
N VAL A 120 -64.95 32.95 6.36
CA VAL A 120 -63.57 33.38 6.11
C VAL A 120 -62.77 32.16 5.63
N LEU A 121 -62.27 32.22 4.40
CA LEU A 121 -61.66 31.10 3.68
C LEU A 121 -60.21 31.38 3.28
N THR A 122 -59.40 30.33 3.25
CA THR A 122 -58.07 30.30 2.64
C THR A 122 -58.10 29.38 1.42
N ILE A 123 -57.46 29.80 0.33
CA ILE A 123 -57.43 29.05 -0.94
C ILE A 123 -55.97 28.79 -1.34
N ALA A 124 -55.67 27.53 -1.63
CA ALA A 124 -54.42 27.07 -2.20
C ALA A 124 -54.66 26.41 -3.56
N VAL A 125 -53.77 26.66 -4.52
CA VAL A 125 -53.84 26.12 -5.89
C VAL A 125 -52.49 25.47 -6.21
N ALA A 126 -52.49 24.18 -6.53
CA ALA A 126 -51.31 23.50 -7.04
C ALA A 126 -51.48 23.20 -8.54
N SER A 127 -50.41 23.39 -9.32
CA SER A 127 -50.30 22.80 -10.65
C SER A 127 -49.68 21.42 -10.50
N LEU A 128 -50.36 20.42 -11.06
CA LEU A 128 -49.89 19.04 -11.06
C LEU A 128 -49.62 18.60 -12.50
N GLU A 129 -48.58 17.80 -12.65
CA GLU A 129 -48.15 17.21 -13.94
C GLU A 129 -49.18 16.27 -14.56
N LYS A 130 -50.18 15.76 -13.80
CA LYS A 130 -51.02 14.65 -14.25
C LYS A 130 -52.49 14.72 -13.80
N GLU A 131 -53.30 14.00 -14.55
CA GLU A 131 -54.71 13.70 -14.30
C GLU A 131 -54.90 12.17 -14.34
N GLU A 132 -55.77 11.62 -13.48
CA GLU A 132 -56.13 10.20 -13.42
C GLU A 132 -57.64 9.99 -13.54
N GLY A 133 -58.06 8.90 -14.17
CA GLY A 133 -59.46 8.58 -14.46
C GLY A 133 -59.90 9.04 -15.84
N THR A 134 -61.20 8.93 -16.15
CA THR A 134 -61.72 9.37 -17.47
C THR A 134 -63.03 10.15 -17.31
N GLY A 135 -63.19 11.19 -18.15
CA GLY A 135 -64.41 11.98 -18.20
C GLY A 135 -64.75 12.66 -16.88
N ASN A 136 -65.91 12.35 -16.30
CA ASN A 136 -66.43 13.07 -15.14
C ASN A 136 -65.76 12.68 -13.81
N GLU A 137 -65.12 11.51 -13.73
CA GLU A 137 -64.54 10.99 -12.48
C GLU A 137 -63.09 11.42 -12.25
N ALA A 138 -62.48 12.08 -13.24
CA ALA A 138 -61.04 12.34 -13.26
C ALA A 138 -60.54 13.35 -12.21
N ARG A 139 -59.31 13.13 -11.73
CA ARG A 139 -58.66 13.76 -10.56
C ARG A 139 -57.23 14.18 -10.85
N CYS A 140 -56.69 15.13 -10.09
CA CYS A 140 -55.30 15.55 -10.22
C CYS A 140 -54.38 14.55 -9.51
N SER A 141 -53.21 14.31 -10.08
CA SER A 141 -52.26 13.32 -9.60
C SER A 141 -50.83 13.71 -9.99
N GLY A 142 -49.84 12.96 -9.51
CA GLY A 142 -48.44 13.24 -9.78
C GLY A 142 -47.83 14.30 -8.86
N ASN A 143 -46.61 14.70 -9.19
CA ASN A 143 -45.87 15.73 -8.45
C ASN A 143 -46.51 17.11 -8.61
N GLU A 144 -46.32 17.96 -7.61
CA GLU A 144 -46.65 19.38 -7.72
C GLU A 144 -45.51 20.06 -8.45
N ILE A 145 -45.82 20.58 -9.64
CA ILE A 145 -44.88 21.38 -10.43
C ILE A 145 -44.68 22.72 -9.72
N GLU A 146 -45.77 23.31 -9.20
CA GLU A 146 -45.72 24.39 -8.21
C GLU A 146 -46.95 24.38 -7.29
N ARG A 147 -46.90 25.15 -6.20
CA ARG A 147 -48.06 25.41 -5.33
C ARG A 147 -48.13 26.88 -4.90
N LEU A 148 -49.25 27.51 -5.21
CA LEU A 148 -49.63 28.84 -4.73
C LEU A 148 -50.51 28.73 -3.47
N ILE A 149 -50.19 29.53 -2.45
CA ILE A 149 -51.02 29.69 -1.24
C ILE A 149 -51.12 31.18 -0.92
N ARG A 150 -52.34 31.74 -0.92
CA ARG A 150 -52.57 33.11 -0.42
C ARG A 150 -52.60 33.10 1.11
N GLN A 151 -51.84 34.01 1.72
CA GLN A 151 -51.83 34.19 3.19
C GLN A 151 -52.94 35.11 3.71
N GLU A 152 -53.58 35.90 2.83
CA GLU A 152 -54.72 36.73 3.17
C GLU A 152 -56.03 35.94 2.98
N SER A 153 -56.82 35.83 4.05
CA SER A 153 -58.10 35.12 4.02
C SER A 153 -59.22 35.96 3.38
N ILE A 154 -60.13 35.29 2.69
CA ILE A 154 -61.21 35.90 1.91
C ILE A 154 -62.51 35.79 2.72
N GLU A 155 -63.14 36.93 3.01
CA GLU A 155 -64.46 36.98 3.65
C GLU A 155 -65.57 36.95 2.58
N VAL A 156 -66.64 36.18 2.85
CA VAL A 156 -67.70 35.87 1.88
C VAL A 156 -69.07 36.15 2.47
N SER A 157 -69.83 37.05 1.84
CA SER A 157 -71.19 37.40 2.24
C SER A 157 -72.23 36.37 1.76
N PRO A 158 -73.28 36.10 2.55
CA PRO A 158 -74.48 35.38 2.11
C PRO A 158 -75.06 35.94 0.81
N MET A 159 -75.47 35.08 -0.12
CA MET A 159 -76.02 35.42 -1.45
C MET A 159 -75.12 36.22 -2.41
N GLU A 160 -73.84 36.48 -2.08
CA GLU A 160 -72.91 37.20 -2.96
C GLU A 160 -71.75 36.31 -3.46
N PHE A 161 -70.97 36.84 -4.40
CA PHE A 161 -69.72 36.25 -4.88
C PHE A 161 -68.52 37.08 -4.42
N ALA A 162 -67.66 36.50 -3.58
CA ALA A 162 -66.30 37.00 -3.38
C ALA A 162 -65.40 36.60 -4.57
N MET A 163 -64.23 37.23 -4.70
CA MET A 163 -63.31 37.03 -5.83
C MET A 163 -61.92 36.55 -5.35
N PHE A 164 -61.38 35.55 -6.03
CA PHE A 164 -59.96 35.14 -5.98
C PHE A 164 -59.40 35.14 -7.40
N THR A 165 -58.26 35.80 -7.61
CA THR A 165 -57.55 35.81 -8.90
C THR A 165 -56.05 35.72 -8.63
N ASP A 166 -55.36 34.74 -9.20
CA ASP A 166 -53.89 34.61 -9.08
C ASP A 166 -53.25 33.93 -10.31
N THR A 167 -51.91 33.81 -10.35
CA THR A 167 -51.15 33.37 -11.54
C THR A 167 -50.03 32.37 -11.21
N LEU A 168 -49.98 31.26 -11.95
CA LEU A 168 -48.93 30.24 -11.89
C LEU A 168 -47.65 30.69 -12.62
N GLN A 169 -46.50 30.22 -12.15
CA GLN A 169 -45.14 30.71 -12.45
C GLN A 169 -44.32 29.77 -13.35
N ALA A 170 -44.69 28.48 -13.45
CA ALA A 170 -44.07 27.53 -14.35
C ALA A 170 -44.02 28.06 -15.80
N ARG A 171 -42.88 27.84 -16.45
CA ARG A 171 -42.58 28.25 -17.82
C ARG A 171 -42.26 27.03 -18.68
N ASP A 172 -42.39 27.23 -19.98
CA ASP A 172 -42.21 26.28 -21.08
C ASP A 172 -42.21 27.15 -22.35
N ASP A 173 -41.31 28.14 -22.37
CA ASP A 173 -41.37 29.33 -23.22
C ASP A 173 -41.09 29.00 -24.71
N ASP A 174 -40.37 27.90 -24.98
CA ASP A 174 -40.24 27.28 -26.30
C ASP A 174 -41.27 26.17 -26.60
N HIS A 175 -42.05 25.76 -25.58
CA HIS A 175 -43.14 24.77 -25.63
C HIS A 175 -42.69 23.32 -25.88
N ASP A 176 -41.49 22.94 -25.44
CA ASP A 176 -41.00 21.56 -25.48
C ASP A 176 -41.49 20.66 -24.31
N GLY A 177 -42.11 21.28 -23.29
CA GLY A 177 -42.67 20.64 -22.10
C GLY A 177 -41.74 20.61 -20.89
N TYR A 178 -40.50 21.10 -21.02
CA TYR A 178 -39.50 21.08 -19.95
C TYR A 178 -39.51 22.37 -19.16
N VAL A 179 -40.12 22.30 -17.99
CA VAL A 179 -40.30 23.48 -17.15
C VAL A 179 -38.96 23.95 -16.60
N LEU A 180 -38.60 25.23 -16.76
CA LEU A 180 -37.43 25.81 -16.09
C LEU A 180 -37.44 25.49 -14.59
N LYS A 181 -36.43 24.75 -14.13
CA LYS A 181 -36.21 24.38 -12.73
C LYS A 181 -35.80 25.62 -11.96
N THR A 182 -36.75 26.17 -11.21
CA THR A 182 -36.51 27.31 -10.32
C THR A 182 -36.54 26.83 -8.87
N GLN A 183 -36.63 27.77 -7.92
CA GLN A 183 -36.64 27.44 -6.49
C GLN A 183 -37.99 26.86 -6.03
N ASP A 184 -39.09 27.44 -6.53
CA ASP A 184 -40.46 27.14 -6.10
C ASP A 184 -41.27 26.41 -7.18
N VAL A 185 -40.68 26.26 -8.38
CA VAL A 185 -41.15 25.38 -9.44
C VAL A 185 -40.18 24.20 -9.55
N ALA A 186 -40.67 22.98 -9.34
CA ALA A 186 -39.89 21.74 -9.28
C ALA A 186 -39.36 21.26 -10.65
N GLY A 187 -39.15 22.19 -11.58
CA GLY A 187 -38.95 21.97 -13.00
C GLY A 187 -37.76 21.09 -13.37
N THR A 188 -37.62 20.87 -14.66
CA THR A 188 -36.66 19.95 -15.27
C THR A 188 -35.50 20.65 -15.95
N ASP A 189 -35.55 21.98 -16.07
CA ASP A 189 -34.65 22.69 -16.98
C ASP A 189 -33.93 23.95 -16.46
N CYS A 190 -33.16 24.66 -17.29
CA CYS A 190 -32.25 25.70 -16.79
C CYS A 190 -32.04 26.99 -17.67
N ASP A 191 -32.50 27.03 -18.93
CA ASP A 191 -32.68 28.22 -19.83
C ASP A 191 -33.83 27.90 -20.81
N ASP A 192 -34.99 28.50 -20.57
CA ASP A 192 -36.29 28.21 -21.22
C ASP A 192 -36.44 28.95 -22.57
N THR A 193 -35.36 29.56 -23.07
CA THR A 193 -35.40 30.43 -24.27
C THR A 193 -34.88 29.74 -25.52
N THR A 194 -34.33 28.54 -25.34
CA THR A 194 -34.02 27.60 -26.40
C THR A 194 -34.48 26.21 -25.94
N ALA A 195 -35.17 25.48 -26.82
CA ALA A 195 -35.61 24.09 -26.60
C ALA A 195 -34.44 23.09 -26.58
N THR A 196 -33.30 23.50 -26.02
CA THR A 196 -31.98 22.90 -26.23
C THR A 196 -30.93 23.13 -25.14
N ILE A 197 -30.90 24.29 -24.46
CA ILE A 197 -29.75 24.70 -23.63
C ILE A 197 -30.12 25.46 -22.38
N HIS A 198 -29.38 25.16 -21.31
CA HIS A 198 -29.92 25.23 -19.97
C HIS A 198 -28.83 25.33 -18.85
N PRO A 199 -28.47 26.51 -18.26
CA PRO A 199 -27.47 26.68 -17.16
C PRO A 199 -27.95 26.78 -15.68
N GLY A 200 -27.05 26.52 -14.72
CA GLY A 200 -27.01 27.08 -13.35
C GLY A 200 -27.56 26.22 -12.19
N VAL A 201 -28.52 25.35 -12.47
CA VAL A 201 -29.25 24.62 -11.42
C VAL A 201 -28.44 23.42 -10.90
N GLY A 202 -28.77 22.94 -9.68
CA GLY A 202 -28.34 21.64 -9.19
C GLY A 202 -28.82 20.53 -10.13
N CYS A 203 -27.90 20.05 -10.94
CA CYS A 203 -28.01 18.93 -11.87
C CYS A 203 -27.11 17.78 -11.40
N ASN A 204 -27.00 16.74 -12.20
CA ASN A 204 -26.04 15.67 -12.01
C ASN A 204 -25.44 15.37 -13.40
N ASP A 205 -24.12 15.46 -13.56
CA ASP A 205 -23.47 15.28 -14.87
C ASP A 205 -23.18 13.80 -15.20
N GLY A 206 -23.55 12.90 -14.29
CA GLY A 206 -23.34 11.46 -14.37
C GLY A 206 -21.92 11.02 -14.02
N ASN A 207 -21.01 11.95 -13.72
CA ASN A 207 -19.61 11.66 -13.45
C ASN A 207 -19.34 11.59 -11.94
N TRP A 208 -19.03 10.39 -11.46
CA TRP A 208 -18.73 10.14 -10.04
C TRP A 208 -17.39 10.73 -9.56
N CYS A 209 -16.58 11.26 -10.48
CA CYS A 209 -15.37 12.04 -10.18
C CYS A 209 -15.61 13.55 -10.23
N THR A 210 -16.85 14.00 -10.28
CA THR A 210 -17.22 15.40 -10.09
C THR A 210 -18.10 15.54 -8.86
N LYS A 211 -18.10 16.74 -8.30
CA LYS A 211 -19.01 17.16 -7.22
C LYS A 211 -19.52 18.56 -7.50
N ASN A 212 -20.58 18.94 -6.78
CA ASN A 212 -21.19 20.27 -6.91
C ASN A 212 -21.68 20.57 -8.35
N ASP A 213 -22.12 19.56 -9.10
CA ASP A 213 -22.46 19.69 -10.52
C ASP A 213 -23.51 20.78 -10.76
N ARG A 214 -23.22 21.67 -11.70
CA ARG A 214 -24.10 22.76 -12.13
C ARG A 214 -24.18 22.76 -13.64
N CYS A 215 -25.34 23.11 -14.18
CA CYS A 215 -25.41 23.33 -15.61
C CYS A 215 -24.59 24.58 -15.99
N THR A 216 -23.91 24.50 -17.13
CA THR A 216 -23.01 25.53 -17.63
C THR A 216 -23.67 26.37 -18.71
N ALA A 217 -23.08 27.50 -19.07
CA ALA A 217 -23.61 28.45 -20.06
C ALA A 217 -23.86 27.89 -21.48
N SER A 218 -23.50 26.63 -21.75
CA SER A 218 -23.82 25.88 -22.96
C SER A 218 -24.73 24.67 -22.72
N GLY A 219 -25.52 24.68 -21.64
CA GLY A 219 -26.49 23.65 -21.30
C GLY A 219 -25.94 22.34 -20.76
N MET A 220 -24.61 22.21 -20.66
CA MET A 220 -23.97 20.99 -20.17
C MET A 220 -23.90 21.02 -18.65
N CYS A 221 -24.42 19.99 -17.97
CA CYS A 221 -24.10 19.77 -16.55
C CYS A 221 -22.60 19.46 -16.41
N GLN A 222 -21.91 20.14 -15.48
CA GLN A 222 -20.50 19.92 -15.15
C GLN A 222 -20.25 20.20 -13.65
N GLY A 223 -19.51 19.33 -12.96
CA GLY A 223 -19.02 19.58 -11.60
C GLY A 223 -17.52 19.88 -11.48
N GLU A 224 -17.08 20.08 -10.25
CA GLU A 224 -15.67 20.26 -9.88
C GLU A 224 -14.98 18.89 -9.70
N ASP A 225 -13.74 18.75 -10.19
CA ASP A 225 -12.95 17.53 -9.99
C ASP A 225 -12.93 17.08 -8.51
N PHE A 226 -13.34 15.83 -8.32
CA PHE A 226 -13.43 15.16 -7.04
C PHE A 226 -12.75 13.79 -7.13
N ASN A 227 -11.95 13.45 -6.13
CA ASN A 227 -11.41 12.11 -6.00
C ASN A 227 -12.28 11.32 -5.01
N PRO A 228 -13.20 10.44 -5.49
CA PRO A 228 -14.03 9.61 -4.62
C PRO A 228 -13.25 8.52 -3.89
N CYS A 229 -11.98 8.28 -4.25
CA CYS A 229 -11.14 7.31 -3.55
C CYS A 229 -10.73 7.80 -2.16
N GLU A 230 -10.80 6.92 -1.17
CA GLU A 230 -10.26 7.21 0.17
C GLU A 230 -8.77 7.57 0.11
N SER A 231 -8.34 8.47 1.01
CA SER A 231 -6.94 8.84 1.15
C SER A 231 -6.13 7.64 1.68
N PRO A 232 -5.17 7.10 0.92
CA PRO A 232 -4.52 5.82 1.24
C PRO A 232 -3.37 5.95 2.26
N GLY A 233 -3.32 7.07 2.99
CA GLY A 233 -2.23 7.47 3.88
C GLY A 233 -1.24 8.43 3.23
N GLU A 234 -0.42 9.08 4.06
CA GLU A 234 0.42 10.24 3.69
C GLU A 234 1.52 9.96 2.64
N CYS A 235 1.81 8.70 2.35
CA CYS A 235 2.88 8.24 1.45
C CYS A 235 2.38 7.64 0.13
N LYS A 236 1.06 7.66 -0.08
CA LYS A 236 0.40 7.02 -1.20
C LYS A 236 -0.58 8.00 -1.84
N ILE A 237 -0.83 7.82 -3.12
CA ILE A 237 -1.82 8.59 -3.86
C ILE A 237 -2.86 7.65 -4.43
N SER A 238 -4.14 7.94 -4.17
CA SER A 238 -5.25 7.23 -4.78
C SER A 238 -5.54 7.83 -6.15
N LYS A 239 -5.52 7.00 -7.18
CA LYS A 239 -5.84 7.39 -8.55
C LYS A 239 -7.13 6.71 -8.98
N VAL A 240 -8.08 7.49 -9.46
CA VAL A 240 -9.30 6.93 -10.07
C VAL A 240 -8.94 6.33 -11.43
N ILE A 241 -9.30 5.07 -11.64
CA ILE A 241 -9.25 4.37 -12.93
C ILE A 241 -10.53 4.68 -13.71
N ASN A 242 -11.69 4.48 -13.07
CA ASN A 242 -13.01 4.65 -13.66
C ASN A 242 -13.95 5.33 -12.66
N CYS A 243 -14.63 6.38 -13.11
CA CYS A 243 -15.63 7.13 -12.38
C CYS A 243 -16.97 6.40 -12.45
N SER A 244 -17.30 5.65 -11.41
CA SER A 244 -18.54 4.88 -11.27
C SER A 244 -19.02 4.90 -9.82
N GLU A 245 -20.25 4.43 -9.57
CA GLU A 245 -20.87 4.35 -8.22
C GLU A 245 -20.00 3.65 -7.15
N SER A 246 -19.14 2.73 -7.58
CA SER A 246 -18.19 1.99 -6.73
C SER A 246 -16.72 2.44 -6.86
N ALA A 247 -16.45 3.53 -7.59
CA ALA A 247 -15.14 4.17 -7.83
C ALA A 247 -13.94 3.20 -7.91
N GLN A 248 -13.55 2.77 -9.12
CA GLN A 248 -12.39 1.90 -9.26
C GLN A 248 -11.09 2.68 -9.01
N CYS A 249 -10.43 2.43 -7.88
CA CYS A 249 -9.23 3.11 -7.44
C CYS A 249 -7.98 2.21 -7.57
N THR A 250 -6.88 2.73 -8.12
CA THR A 250 -5.53 2.24 -7.76
C THR A 250 -4.96 3.08 -6.63
N VAL A 251 -4.05 2.46 -5.87
CA VAL A 251 -3.28 3.12 -4.83
C VAL A 251 -1.80 2.93 -5.19
N ASP A 252 -1.17 4.01 -5.60
CA ASP A 252 0.24 4.04 -6.01
C ASP A 252 1.08 4.74 -4.93
N ALA A 253 2.40 4.48 -4.93
CA ALA A 253 3.33 5.22 -4.07
C ALA A 253 3.42 6.68 -4.53
N ASP A 254 3.28 7.64 -3.61
CA ASP A 254 3.47 9.06 -3.95
C ASP A 254 4.97 9.36 -3.99
N SER A 255 5.55 9.31 -5.20
CA SER A 255 6.97 9.57 -5.41
C SER A 255 7.40 10.96 -4.94
N SER A 256 6.50 11.96 -4.92
CA SER A 256 6.77 13.31 -4.42
C SER A 256 6.94 13.38 -2.90
N LYS A 257 6.44 12.35 -2.19
CA LYS A 257 6.56 12.21 -0.73
C LYS A 257 7.78 11.41 -0.31
N THR A 258 8.49 10.74 -1.23
CA THR A 258 9.67 9.92 -0.91
C THR A 258 10.66 10.69 -0.04
N GLY A 259 11.03 10.13 1.12
CA GLY A 259 11.92 10.73 2.11
C GLY A 259 11.28 11.80 3.03
N GLN A 260 10.06 12.27 2.74
CA GLN A 260 9.32 13.18 3.63
C GLN A 260 8.78 12.43 4.85
N SER A 261 8.57 13.18 5.94
CA SER A 261 8.07 12.64 7.20
C SER A 261 6.60 12.22 7.10
N CYS A 262 6.25 11.15 7.81
CA CYS A 262 4.89 10.60 7.87
C CYS A 262 4.60 9.95 9.24
N ASN A 263 3.33 9.69 9.54
CA ASN A 263 2.82 9.18 10.80
C ASN A 263 2.25 7.75 10.66
N GLY A 264 3.08 6.81 10.23
CA GLY A 264 2.73 5.38 10.21
C GLY A 264 2.52 4.86 11.63
N ALA A 265 1.36 4.23 11.90
CA ALA A 265 1.00 3.57 13.16
C ALA A 265 1.29 4.37 14.47
N GLY A 266 1.36 5.71 14.40
CA GLY A 266 1.69 6.58 15.53
C GLY A 266 3.18 6.61 15.94
N THR A 267 4.08 5.94 15.23
CA THR A 267 5.51 5.85 15.60
C THR A 267 6.43 6.85 14.89
N GLY A 268 5.92 7.54 13.87
CA GLY A 268 6.65 8.50 13.04
C GLY A 268 7.68 7.82 12.13
N GLY A 269 7.78 8.25 10.87
CA GLY A 269 8.67 7.63 9.89
C GLY A 269 8.92 8.52 8.67
N LYS A 270 9.42 7.89 7.60
CA LYS A 270 9.57 8.48 6.27
C LYS A 270 8.81 7.67 5.24
N CYS A 271 8.26 8.35 4.23
CA CYS A 271 7.70 7.67 3.08
C CYS A 271 8.82 7.05 2.25
N ARG A 272 8.78 5.72 2.10
CA ARG A 272 9.64 4.98 1.19
C ARG A 272 9.13 5.06 -0.25
N SER A 273 9.97 4.67 -1.21
CA SER A 273 9.62 4.62 -2.63
C SER A 273 8.53 3.60 -2.99
N ASP A 274 8.25 2.63 -2.10
CA ASP A 274 7.12 1.69 -2.20
C ASP A 274 5.82 2.23 -1.56
N GLY A 275 5.82 3.50 -1.13
CA GLY A 275 4.67 4.16 -0.50
C GLY A 275 4.38 3.70 0.92
N VAL A 276 5.27 2.91 1.54
CA VAL A 276 5.14 2.56 2.97
C VAL A 276 5.70 3.71 3.81
N CYS A 277 4.94 4.15 4.81
CA CYS A 277 5.50 4.97 5.88
C CYS A 277 6.26 4.06 6.85
N SER A 278 7.59 4.21 6.92
CA SER A 278 8.45 3.33 7.72
C SER A 278 9.50 4.14 8.48
N VAL A 279 9.88 3.65 9.64
CA VAL A 279 10.92 4.25 10.50
C VAL A 279 12.33 4.11 9.91
N PHE A 280 12.50 3.23 8.91
CA PHE A 280 13.68 3.15 8.06
C PHE A 280 13.34 3.65 6.64
N PRO A 281 14.25 4.36 5.94
CA PRO A 281 14.01 4.83 4.57
C PRO A 281 14.06 3.72 3.50
N PHE A 282 14.38 2.48 3.88
CA PHE A 282 14.43 1.28 3.04
C PHE A 282 13.98 0.05 3.84
N PRO A 283 13.49 -1.04 3.21
CA PRO A 283 13.25 -2.31 3.90
C PRO A 283 14.57 -3.07 4.14
N PRO A 284 15.02 -3.29 5.39
CA PRO A 284 16.21 -4.08 5.70
C PRO A 284 16.00 -5.58 5.45
N SER A 285 17.06 -6.31 5.09
CA SER A 285 16.93 -7.67 4.54
C SER A 285 16.58 -8.81 5.52
N ASN A 286 16.65 -8.62 6.84
CA ASN A 286 16.44 -9.70 7.82
C ASN A 286 15.63 -9.33 9.08
N PHE A 287 15.07 -8.12 9.16
CA PHE A 287 14.18 -7.71 10.25
C PHE A 287 13.16 -6.68 9.77
N ASP A 288 12.01 -6.65 10.42
CA ASP A 288 11.02 -5.57 10.27
C ASP A 288 11.45 -4.39 11.17
N PRO A 289 11.79 -3.21 10.61
CA PRO A 289 12.24 -2.07 11.38
C PRO A 289 11.10 -1.40 12.16
N ASP A 290 9.85 -1.53 11.70
CA ASP A 290 8.66 -0.93 12.29
C ASP A 290 8.13 -1.75 13.48
N ALA A 291 8.49 -3.04 13.57
CA ALA A 291 8.19 -3.92 14.70
C ALA A 291 9.03 -3.63 15.96
N VAL A 292 10.10 -2.85 15.86
CA VAL A 292 10.98 -2.49 17.00
C VAL A 292 10.42 -1.30 17.77
N SER A 293 10.32 -1.43 19.09
CA SER A 293 9.69 -0.42 19.94
C SER A 293 10.45 0.92 19.92
N ALA A 294 9.72 2.01 20.13
CA ALA A 294 10.30 3.35 20.21
C ALA A 294 11.29 3.52 21.37
N GLY A 295 11.18 2.72 22.43
CA GLY A 295 12.12 2.72 23.56
C GLY A 295 13.48 2.14 23.18
N ASP A 296 13.49 0.97 22.55
CA ASP A 296 14.73 0.24 22.22
C ASP A 296 15.60 1.02 21.22
N ARG A 297 14.96 1.65 20.23
CA ARG A 297 15.62 2.46 19.21
C ARG A 297 15.98 3.88 19.65
N SER A 298 15.85 4.23 20.93
CA SER A 298 16.13 5.58 21.45
C SER A 298 17.56 5.77 21.95
N LEU A 299 18.30 4.69 22.22
CA LEU A 299 19.62 4.72 22.84
C LEU A 299 20.73 5.13 21.86
N ASP A 300 21.49 6.18 22.19
CA ASP A 300 22.75 6.51 21.50
C ASP A 300 23.89 5.63 22.06
N VAL A 301 24.42 4.72 21.25
CA VAL A 301 25.45 3.76 21.66
C VAL A 301 26.84 4.28 21.29
N ARG A 302 27.72 4.38 22.29
CA ARG A 302 29.10 4.85 22.10
C ARG A 302 30.12 3.92 22.76
N ILE A 303 30.88 3.22 21.93
CA ILE A 303 32.03 2.41 22.34
C ILE A 303 33.25 3.32 22.44
N SER A 304 33.49 3.87 23.63
CA SER A 304 34.63 4.74 23.98
C SER A 304 35.73 4.03 24.77
N CYS A 305 35.61 2.72 24.94
CA CYS A 305 36.52 1.88 25.72
C CYS A 305 36.80 0.56 24.99
N GLY A 306 37.70 -0.24 25.57
CA GLY A 306 38.20 -1.46 24.97
C GLY A 306 39.37 -1.21 24.02
N SER A 307 40.12 -2.28 23.78
CA SER A 307 41.28 -2.35 22.89
C SER A 307 41.29 -3.72 22.20
N GLN A 308 42.28 -3.95 21.33
CA GLN A 308 42.46 -5.27 20.70
C GLN A 308 42.71 -6.40 21.71
N SER A 309 43.30 -6.09 22.88
CA SER A 309 43.64 -7.08 23.91
C SER A 309 42.54 -7.30 24.95
N ASP A 310 41.67 -6.32 25.17
CA ASP A 310 40.50 -6.38 26.06
C ASP A 310 39.36 -5.59 25.40
N PRO A 311 38.60 -6.20 24.47
CA PRO A 311 37.55 -5.51 23.72
C PRO A 311 36.23 -5.44 24.51
N VAL A 312 35.29 -4.60 24.04
CA VAL A 312 33.88 -4.77 24.43
C VAL A 312 33.34 -5.96 23.66
N ILE A 313 32.72 -6.92 24.36
CA ILE A 313 32.21 -8.17 23.76
C ILE A 313 30.70 -8.24 23.91
N PHE A 314 30.01 -8.53 22.81
CA PHE A 314 28.63 -9.00 22.80
C PHE A 314 28.60 -10.50 22.51
N ASP A 315 27.95 -11.29 23.37
CA ASP A 315 27.74 -12.72 23.16
C ASP A 315 26.30 -12.97 22.67
N SER A 316 26.16 -13.25 21.38
CA SER A 316 24.88 -13.52 20.73
C SER A 316 24.21 -14.80 21.25
N THR A 317 24.93 -15.68 21.96
CA THR A 317 24.38 -16.92 22.53
C THR A 317 23.36 -16.62 23.63
N ASN A 318 23.72 -15.71 24.55
CA ASN A 318 22.92 -15.36 25.72
C ASN A 318 22.37 -13.92 25.69
N GLY A 319 22.80 -13.10 24.72
CA GLY A 319 22.43 -11.68 24.62
C GLY A 319 23.17 -10.78 25.62
N GLY A 320 24.25 -11.29 26.23
CA GLY A 320 25.00 -10.63 27.28
C GLY A 320 26.14 -9.75 26.76
N TRP A 321 26.51 -8.77 27.57
CA TRP A 321 27.65 -7.88 27.33
C TRP A 321 28.76 -8.15 28.34
N LYS A 322 30.01 -8.21 27.87
CA LYS A 322 31.21 -8.19 28.70
C LYS A 322 32.02 -6.93 28.36
N PHE A 323 32.46 -6.23 29.41
CA PHE A 323 33.21 -4.99 29.29
C PHE A 323 34.62 -5.12 29.88
N PRO A 324 35.58 -4.34 29.37
CA PRO A 324 36.88 -4.11 30.01
C PRO A 324 36.75 -3.57 31.42
N GLN A 325 37.78 -3.76 32.25
CA GLN A 325 37.79 -3.18 33.60
C GLN A 325 37.68 -1.64 33.55
N GLY A 326 36.81 -1.09 34.39
CA GLY A 326 36.53 0.35 34.44
C GLY A 326 35.62 0.87 33.32
N CYS A 327 35.07 0.00 32.46
CA CYS A 327 34.10 0.39 31.45
C CYS A 327 32.68 -0.13 31.76
N SER A 328 31.68 0.74 31.63
CA SER A 328 30.26 0.42 31.87
C SER A 328 29.33 1.32 31.03
N PRO A 329 29.32 1.19 29.69
CA PRO A 329 28.41 1.94 28.84
C PRO A 329 26.99 1.38 28.95
N THR A 330 25.97 2.22 28.78
CA THR A 330 24.60 1.75 28.58
C THR A 330 24.52 1.10 27.20
N MET A 331 24.14 -0.18 27.15
CA MET A 331 24.06 -0.96 25.91
C MET A 331 22.63 -1.45 25.66
N PRO A 332 22.23 -1.66 24.40
CA PRO A 332 20.91 -2.19 24.07
C PRO A 332 20.78 -3.65 24.47
N VAL A 333 19.55 -4.06 24.80
CA VAL A 333 19.20 -5.45 25.07
C VAL A 333 18.98 -6.17 23.75
N ALA A 334 19.50 -7.40 23.63
CA ALA A 334 19.31 -8.23 22.45
C ALA A 334 17.86 -8.69 22.32
N GLN A 335 17.30 -8.55 21.11
CA GLN A 335 15.96 -8.99 20.75
C GLN A 335 16.05 -10.18 19.79
N ALA A 336 15.04 -11.07 19.86
CA ALA A 336 14.72 -11.95 18.76
C ALA A 336 13.70 -11.22 17.86
N PRO A 337 13.98 -10.97 16.57
CA PRO A 337 12.96 -10.49 15.64
C PRO A 337 11.75 -11.42 15.62
N GLN A 338 10.54 -10.88 15.44
CA GLN A 338 9.34 -11.71 15.35
C GLN A 338 9.49 -12.77 14.24
N GLY A 339 9.35 -14.04 14.61
CA GLY A 339 9.50 -15.18 13.69
C GLY A 339 10.93 -15.62 13.38
N ASN A 340 11.97 -15.00 13.96
CA ASN A 340 13.37 -15.41 13.74
C ASN A 340 14.23 -15.39 15.03
N GLU A 341 14.02 -16.36 15.91
CA GLU A 341 14.84 -16.57 17.11
C GLU A 341 16.31 -16.95 16.81
N GLY A 342 16.61 -17.26 15.55
CA GLY A 342 17.94 -17.66 15.08
C GLY A 342 18.97 -16.53 15.00
N VAL A 343 18.55 -15.26 15.12
CA VAL A 343 19.44 -14.08 15.07
C VAL A 343 19.32 -13.23 16.33
N ALA A 344 20.37 -12.48 16.65
CA ALA A 344 20.39 -11.49 17.73
C ALA A 344 20.31 -10.07 17.14
N LEU A 345 19.19 -9.39 17.35
CA LEU A 345 18.96 -8.01 16.94
C LEU A 345 19.35 -7.05 18.08
N LEU A 346 20.23 -6.10 17.79
CA LEU A 346 20.53 -4.96 18.65
C LEU A 346 20.02 -3.69 17.96
N ALA A 347 19.00 -3.07 18.54
CA ALA A 347 18.44 -1.80 18.07
C ALA A 347 19.05 -0.61 18.82
N MET A 348 19.31 0.51 18.13
CA MET A 348 19.84 1.74 18.71
C MET A 348 19.56 2.96 17.83
N LYS A 349 19.61 4.16 18.42
CA LYS A 349 19.46 5.44 17.70
C LYS A 349 20.72 5.78 16.90
N SER A 350 21.90 5.60 17.48
CA SER A 350 23.18 5.81 16.81
C SER A 350 24.21 4.80 17.31
N LEU A 351 25.23 4.52 16.49
CA LEU A 351 26.34 3.64 16.84
C LEU A 351 27.69 4.29 16.54
N THR A 352 28.37 4.76 17.58
CA THR A 352 29.75 5.25 17.47
C THR A 352 30.72 4.20 18.00
N ILE A 353 31.73 3.84 17.21
CA ILE A 353 32.94 3.15 17.72
C ILE A 353 34.12 4.10 17.57
N GLU A 354 34.71 4.54 18.68
CA GLU A 354 35.83 5.49 18.66
C GLU A 354 37.12 4.86 18.11
N LEU A 355 38.03 5.71 17.63
CA LEU A 355 39.34 5.28 17.13
C LEU A 355 40.12 4.47 18.18
N GLY A 356 40.67 3.34 17.76
CA GLY A 356 41.42 2.42 18.64
C GLY A 356 40.54 1.59 19.59
N ARG A 357 39.21 1.68 19.48
CA ARG A 357 38.26 0.84 20.23
C ARG A 357 37.83 -0.37 19.40
N VAL A 358 37.37 -1.40 20.09
CA VAL A 358 37.01 -2.69 19.48
C VAL A 358 35.69 -3.17 20.09
N LEU A 359 34.70 -3.38 19.23
CA LEU A 359 33.49 -4.16 19.52
C LEU A 359 33.64 -5.54 18.88
N LYS A 360 33.73 -6.58 19.69
CA LYS A 360 33.78 -7.98 19.24
C LYS A 360 32.41 -8.64 19.43
N LEU A 361 31.94 -9.34 18.41
CA LEU A 361 30.71 -10.11 18.38
C LEU A 361 31.08 -11.59 18.40
N VAL A 362 30.58 -12.34 19.37
CA VAL A 362 30.79 -13.79 19.51
C VAL A 362 29.45 -14.51 19.68
N GLY A 363 29.47 -15.84 19.70
CA GLY A 363 28.30 -16.66 20.02
C GLY A 363 27.67 -17.37 18.83
N ASN A 364 26.60 -18.13 19.08
CA ASN A 364 26.04 -19.06 18.08
C ASN A 364 24.97 -18.46 17.13
N ARG A 365 24.59 -17.19 17.30
CA ARG A 365 23.60 -16.50 16.45
C ARG A 365 24.24 -15.39 15.61
N PRO A 366 23.85 -15.24 14.32
CA PRO A 366 24.13 -14.03 13.55
C PRO A 366 23.65 -12.77 14.26
N VAL A 367 24.37 -11.66 14.07
CA VAL A 367 24.07 -10.38 14.74
C VAL A 367 23.59 -9.35 13.73
N ILE A 368 22.48 -8.69 14.05
CA ILE A 368 21.96 -7.54 13.32
C ILE A 368 22.12 -6.30 14.20
N LEU A 369 22.86 -5.30 13.71
CA LEU A 369 22.95 -3.97 14.30
C LEU A 369 22.00 -3.05 13.54
N ALA A 370 20.84 -2.74 14.14
CA ALA A 370 19.82 -1.87 13.58
C ALA A 370 19.95 -0.45 14.16
N VAL A 371 20.52 0.45 13.35
CA VAL A 371 20.80 1.84 13.73
C VAL A 371 19.79 2.76 13.06
N TYR A 372 18.93 3.40 13.86
CA TYR A 372 17.81 4.24 13.40
C TYR A 372 18.22 5.68 13.03
N GLY A 373 19.52 5.97 13.09
CA GLY A 373 20.17 7.22 12.72
C GLY A 373 21.54 6.92 12.10
N ASP A 374 22.58 7.61 12.54
CA ASP A 374 23.93 7.51 11.97
C ASP A 374 24.86 6.53 12.72
N ALA A 375 25.83 5.98 11.99
CA ALA A 375 26.83 5.03 12.49
C ALA A 375 28.28 5.41 12.09
N PRO A 376 28.97 6.29 12.84
CA PRO A 376 30.40 6.57 12.64
C PRO A 376 31.29 5.50 13.30
N LEU A 377 31.96 4.69 12.47
CA LEU A 377 32.82 3.58 12.89
C LEU A 377 34.31 3.90 12.62
N SER A 378 34.96 4.54 13.59
CA SER A 378 36.41 4.83 13.58
C SER A 378 37.27 3.78 14.27
N GLY A 379 36.67 2.92 15.09
CA GLY A 379 37.29 1.71 15.65
C GLY A 379 36.78 0.44 14.98
N ALA A 380 37.29 -0.71 15.43
CA ALA A 380 37.04 -2.00 14.80
C ALA A 380 35.72 -2.67 15.27
N LEU A 381 35.05 -3.33 14.34
CA LEU A 381 33.87 -4.16 14.54
C LEU A 381 34.15 -5.58 14.04
N LEU A 382 34.34 -6.52 14.98
CA LEU A 382 34.93 -7.83 14.70
C LEU A 382 33.93 -8.94 15.02
N ALA A 383 33.55 -9.75 14.02
CA ALA A 383 32.80 -10.99 14.20
C ALA A 383 33.58 -12.19 13.62
N ASP A 384 34.91 -12.10 13.66
CA ASP A 384 35.83 -13.13 13.18
C ASP A 384 35.81 -14.39 14.04
N ALA A 385 36.10 -15.52 13.40
CA ALA A 385 36.55 -16.72 14.08
C ALA A 385 37.99 -16.56 14.61
N ASN A 386 38.38 -17.45 15.51
CA ASN A 386 39.75 -17.58 16.00
C ASN A 386 40.05 -19.07 16.20
N PHE A 387 40.87 -19.63 15.32
CA PHE A 387 41.07 -21.07 15.15
C PHE A 387 39.72 -21.83 15.17
N GLU A 388 39.56 -22.84 16.03
CA GLU A 388 38.32 -23.61 16.22
C GLU A 388 37.14 -22.83 16.86
N THR A 389 37.33 -21.60 17.33
CA THR A 389 36.26 -20.78 17.91
C THR A 389 35.53 -20.01 16.80
N PRO A 390 34.22 -20.24 16.55
CA PRO A 390 33.49 -19.54 15.49
C PRO A 390 33.29 -18.05 15.81
N GLY A 391 33.18 -17.25 14.74
CA GLY A 391 32.63 -15.91 14.84
C GLY A 391 31.11 -15.96 15.12
N ALA A 392 30.50 -14.81 15.47
CA ALA A 392 29.08 -14.77 15.81
C ALA A 392 28.17 -15.36 14.71
N GLY A 393 27.54 -16.51 14.95
CA GLY A 393 26.72 -17.20 13.95
C GLY A 393 27.49 -17.96 12.85
N GLY A 394 28.81 -18.10 12.99
CA GLY A 394 29.62 -19.04 12.20
C GLY A 394 29.37 -20.50 12.60
N ASN A 395 29.79 -21.45 11.77
CA ASN A 395 29.58 -22.90 11.97
C ASN A 395 28.10 -23.29 12.20
N ARG A 396 27.18 -22.63 11.49
CA ARG A 396 25.73 -22.89 11.61
C ARG A 396 25.38 -24.37 11.41
N LEU A 397 24.39 -24.84 12.16
CA LEU A 397 23.73 -26.12 11.89
C LEU A 397 23.18 -26.08 10.46
N GLY A 398 23.72 -26.94 9.59
CA GLY A 398 23.39 -26.94 8.16
C GLY A 398 24.49 -26.47 7.20
N CYS A 399 25.74 -26.31 7.66
CA CYS A 399 26.89 -26.12 6.74
C CYS A 399 26.94 -27.15 5.60
N SER A 400 26.46 -28.38 5.79
CA SER A 400 26.25 -29.34 4.68
C SER A 400 27.54 -29.53 3.84
N LEU A 401 27.45 -29.44 2.51
CA LEU A 401 28.61 -29.52 1.60
C LEU A 401 29.62 -28.37 1.75
N GLN A 402 29.29 -27.29 2.47
CA GLN A 402 30.20 -26.17 2.72
C GLN A 402 31.26 -26.47 3.79
N LYS A 403 31.00 -27.45 4.68
CA LYS A 403 32.01 -27.92 5.66
C LYS A 403 33.13 -28.62 4.88
N GLY A 404 34.37 -28.37 5.26
CA GLY A 404 35.50 -29.14 4.77
C GLY A 404 35.40 -30.62 5.17
N GLY A 405 35.66 -31.51 4.22
CA GLY A 405 35.71 -32.95 4.48
C GLY A 405 36.82 -33.28 5.46
N ASP A 406 36.58 -34.25 6.35
CA ASP A 406 37.61 -34.71 7.28
C ASP A 406 38.61 -35.63 6.56
N GLY A 407 39.89 -35.53 6.91
CA GLY A 407 40.93 -36.40 6.38
C GLY A 407 40.80 -37.83 6.90
N THR A 408 41.39 -38.79 6.18
CA THR A 408 41.42 -40.20 6.59
C THR A 408 42.81 -40.61 7.08
N PHE A 409 42.91 -41.69 7.86
CA PHE A 409 44.16 -42.18 8.41
C PHE A 409 44.46 -43.61 7.94
N SER A 410 45.68 -43.87 7.51
CA SER A 410 46.13 -45.17 7.00
C SER A 410 47.66 -45.29 7.10
N GLN A 411 48.17 -46.51 7.30
CA GLN A 411 49.62 -46.81 7.35
C GLN A 411 50.45 -45.93 8.30
N GLY A 412 49.85 -45.43 9.39
CA GLY A 412 50.53 -44.52 10.33
C GLY A 412 50.57 -43.06 9.88
N VAL A 413 49.88 -42.67 8.81
CA VAL A 413 49.84 -41.30 8.28
C VAL A 413 48.40 -40.81 8.14
N GLY A 414 48.15 -39.57 8.56
CA GLY A 414 46.89 -38.86 8.34
C GLY A 414 46.92 -37.97 7.11
N GLY A 415 45.89 -38.07 6.28
CA GLY A 415 45.57 -37.06 5.26
C GLY A 415 45.07 -35.77 5.92
N GLY A 416 45.32 -34.61 5.31
CA GLY A 416 44.89 -33.32 5.85
C GLY A 416 43.38 -33.12 5.73
N GLY A 417 42.80 -32.27 6.59
CA GLY A 417 41.41 -31.86 6.48
C GLY A 417 41.19 -30.88 5.33
N GLY A 418 40.05 -30.96 4.66
CA GLY A 418 39.65 -29.99 3.64
C GLY A 418 39.25 -28.65 4.26
N GLY A 419 39.46 -27.55 3.54
CA GLY A 419 39.04 -26.22 3.98
C GLY A 419 37.53 -25.99 3.82
N GLY A 420 36.96 -25.20 4.73
CA GLY A 420 35.56 -24.79 4.68
C GLY A 420 35.30 -23.76 3.58
N ALA A 421 34.03 -23.61 3.18
CA ALA A 421 33.63 -22.74 2.07
C ALA A 421 32.44 -21.83 2.37
N PHE A 422 32.41 -20.69 1.69
CA PHE A 422 31.23 -19.82 1.65
C PHE A 422 31.13 -19.11 0.29
N GLY A 423 31.54 -17.84 0.18
CA GLY A 423 31.49 -17.10 -1.09
C GLY A 423 32.53 -17.55 -2.11
N GLN A 424 33.59 -18.22 -1.65
CA GLN A 424 34.53 -19.00 -2.44
C GLN A 424 34.55 -20.47 -1.97
N GLN A 425 35.05 -21.34 -2.83
CA GLN A 425 35.32 -22.74 -2.50
C GLN A 425 36.49 -22.82 -1.51
N GLY A 426 36.47 -23.78 -0.60
CA GLY A 426 37.65 -24.16 0.17
C GLY A 426 38.62 -24.96 -0.69
N ALA A 427 39.75 -25.37 -0.13
CA ALA A 427 40.70 -26.25 -0.80
C ALA A 427 40.69 -27.67 -0.22
N GLU A 428 41.22 -28.63 -0.96
CA GLU A 428 41.38 -30.01 -0.49
C GLU A 428 42.55 -30.12 0.49
N GLY A 429 42.44 -31.02 1.47
CA GLY A 429 43.59 -31.42 2.28
C GLY A 429 44.53 -32.32 1.48
N GLY A 430 45.83 -32.29 1.81
CA GLY A 430 46.80 -33.18 1.19
C GLY A 430 46.53 -34.64 1.54
N GLN A 431 46.99 -35.55 0.68
CA GLN A 431 46.85 -37.01 0.84
C GLN A 431 48.21 -37.70 1.00
N PHE A 432 48.21 -38.94 1.47
CA PHE A 432 49.36 -39.85 1.40
C PHE A 432 48.97 -41.09 0.58
N ASP A 433 49.78 -41.37 -0.46
CA ASP A 433 49.80 -42.56 -1.35
C ASP A 433 48.47 -43.14 -1.89
N ASN A 434 47.37 -42.38 -1.79
CA ASN A 434 45.97 -42.78 -1.95
C ASN A 434 45.39 -43.65 -0.81
N SER A 435 46.18 -44.11 0.17
CA SER A 435 45.66 -44.88 1.31
C SER A 435 45.14 -43.98 2.43
N ALA A 436 45.80 -42.85 2.71
CA ALA A 436 45.29 -41.81 3.60
C ALA A 436 44.87 -40.60 2.75
N ARG A 437 43.60 -40.62 2.30
CA ARG A 437 43.00 -39.52 1.52
C ARG A 437 42.88 -38.26 2.37
N GLY A 438 43.21 -37.13 1.75
CA GLY A 438 42.85 -35.81 2.27
C GLY A 438 41.34 -35.57 2.21
N GLY A 439 40.89 -34.62 3.02
CA GLY A 439 39.50 -34.19 3.10
C GLY A 439 39.09 -33.34 1.90
N THR A 440 37.88 -33.58 1.39
CA THR A 440 37.32 -32.84 0.25
C THR A 440 37.14 -31.36 0.56
N ALA A 441 37.37 -30.50 -0.42
CA ALA A 441 37.09 -29.07 -0.33
C ALA A 441 35.61 -28.80 -0.02
N GLY A 442 35.32 -27.84 0.86
CA GLY A 442 33.98 -27.31 1.02
C GLY A 442 33.47 -26.68 -0.28
N ALA A 443 32.19 -26.89 -0.60
CA ALA A 443 31.53 -26.34 -1.77
C ALA A 443 31.13 -24.86 -1.56
N LYS A 444 31.45 -24.01 -2.55
CA LYS A 444 30.97 -22.62 -2.64
C LYS A 444 29.44 -22.57 -2.66
N VAL A 445 28.87 -21.55 -2.03
CA VAL A 445 27.47 -21.15 -2.20
C VAL A 445 27.36 -19.68 -2.62
N SER A 446 26.34 -19.36 -3.42
CA SER A 446 25.89 -17.98 -3.61
C SER A 446 24.91 -17.62 -2.49
N SER A 447 25.18 -16.56 -1.74
CA SER A 447 24.27 -16.04 -0.70
C SER A 447 24.01 -14.55 -0.92
N ALA A 448 22.74 -14.14 -0.80
CA ALA A 448 22.34 -12.74 -0.73
C ALA A 448 22.32 -12.18 0.71
N LEU A 449 22.72 -13.00 1.70
CA LEU A 449 22.65 -12.72 3.14
C LEU A 449 21.23 -12.39 3.65
N SER A 450 20.22 -12.97 2.99
CA SER A 450 18.85 -13.12 3.48
C SER A 450 18.40 -14.57 3.21
N PRO A 451 18.28 -15.44 4.23
CA PRO A 451 18.61 -15.19 5.64
C PRO A 451 20.11 -14.90 5.86
N LEU A 452 20.41 -14.12 6.90
CA LEU A 452 21.77 -13.84 7.35
C LEU A 452 22.44 -15.13 7.87
N VAL A 453 23.59 -15.49 7.29
CA VAL A 453 24.32 -16.74 7.59
C VAL A 453 25.82 -16.52 7.57
N GLY A 454 26.53 -17.25 8.43
CA GLY A 454 27.99 -17.19 8.58
C GLY A 454 28.73 -18.23 7.75
N GLY A 455 30.05 -18.22 7.92
CA GLY A 455 30.98 -19.16 7.31
C GLY A 455 30.90 -20.56 7.91
N CYS A 456 31.63 -21.49 7.29
CA CYS A 456 31.67 -22.90 7.67
C CYS A 456 33.10 -23.38 7.96
N GLN A 457 33.22 -24.27 8.93
CA GLN A 457 34.48 -24.86 9.35
C GLN A 457 35.17 -25.71 8.28
N GLY A 458 36.49 -25.80 8.41
CA GLY A 458 37.26 -26.88 7.81
C GLY A 458 36.95 -28.25 8.42
N GLY A 459 37.48 -29.28 7.78
CA GLY A 459 37.52 -30.63 8.30
C GLY A 459 38.72 -30.85 9.22
N ALA A 460 38.60 -31.84 10.10
CA ALA A 460 39.72 -32.32 10.88
C ALA A 460 40.73 -33.07 10.01
N GLY A 461 42.01 -33.04 10.37
CA GLY A 461 43.00 -33.95 9.83
C GLY A 461 42.73 -35.39 10.23
N GLY A 462 43.10 -36.33 9.36
CA GLY A 462 42.95 -37.76 9.61
C GLY A 462 43.77 -38.20 10.80
N SER A 463 43.17 -39.03 11.66
CA SER A 463 43.83 -39.55 12.86
C SER A 463 43.54 -41.02 13.12
N ALA A 464 44.44 -41.69 13.84
CA ALA A 464 44.26 -43.09 14.24
C ALA A 464 42.96 -43.28 15.04
N SER A 465 42.28 -44.43 14.88
CA SER A 465 40.89 -44.63 15.38
C SER A 465 40.69 -44.49 16.90
N ASN A 466 41.77 -44.46 17.68
CA ASN A 466 41.75 -44.30 19.14
C ASN A 466 42.40 -42.97 19.59
N SER A 467 42.65 -42.06 18.64
CA SER A 467 43.47 -40.85 18.78
C SER A 467 42.62 -39.62 18.43
N THR A 468 42.50 -38.64 19.34
CA THR A 468 41.83 -37.35 19.06
C THR A 468 42.85 -36.30 18.62
N ASN A 469 43.85 -36.69 17.81
CA ASN A 469 45.10 -35.93 17.63
C ASN A 469 45.36 -35.43 16.20
N GLY A 470 44.45 -35.70 15.26
CA GLY A 470 44.39 -34.96 14.00
C GLY A 470 44.17 -33.47 14.27
N GLY A 471 44.73 -32.61 13.41
CA GLY A 471 44.56 -31.17 13.51
C GLY A 471 43.09 -30.80 13.41
N ILE A 472 42.58 -30.05 14.39
CA ILE A 472 41.19 -29.58 14.40
C ILE A 472 41.01 -28.55 13.27
N GLY A 473 39.94 -28.69 12.48
CA GLY A 473 39.61 -27.74 11.43
C GLY A 473 39.21 -26.36 12.00
N GLY A 474 39.71 -25.29 11.38
CA GLY A 474 39.39 -23.92 11.74
C GLY A 474 37.91 -23.59 11.53
N ALA A 475 37.36 -22.72 12.37
CA ALA A 475 35.95 -22.37 12.36
C ALA A 475 35.61 -21.30 11.31
N GLY A 476 34.37 -21.34 10.83
CA GLY A 476 33.82 -20.34 9.94
C GLY A 476 33.64 -18.98 10.62
N GLY A 477 33.95 -17.91 9.89
CA GLY A 477 33.72 -16.53 10.32
C GLY A 477 32.24 -16.21 10.54
N GLY A 478 31.97 -15.14 11.29
CA GLY A 478 30.63 -14.79 11.74
C GLY A 478 29.70 -14.25 10.67
N ALA A 479 28.54 -13.78 11.12
CA ALA A 479 27.43 -13.30 10.31
C ALA A 479 26.93 -11.99 10.90
N LEU A 480 27.19 -10.89 10.20
CA LEU A 480 26.92 -9.53 10.65
C LEU A 480 26.08 -8.80 9.60
N GLN A 481 24.92 -8.29 10.01
CA GLN A 481 24.22 -7.23 9.28
C GLN A 481 24.37 -5.91 10.03
N LEU A 482 24.72 -4.85 9.30
CA LEU A 482 24.70 -3.48 9.77
C LEU A 482 23.68 -2.70 8.92
N ALA A 483 22.51 -2.43 9.51
CA ALA A 483 21.41 -1.73 8.88
C ALA A 483 21.30 -0.32 9.48
N VAL A 484 21.57 0.72 8.69
CA VAL A 484 21.73 2.10 9.15
C VAL A 484 20.76 3.01 8.40
N ALA A 485 19.74 3.53 9.08
CA ALA A 485 18.73 4.39 8.47
C ALA A 485 19.32 5.71 7.93
N GLY A 486 20.31 6.28 8.64
CA GLY A 486 21.05 7.47 8.22
C GLY A 486 22.34 7.15 7.46
N THR A 487 23.43 7.76 7.89
CA THR A 487 24.76 7.62 7.30
C THR A 487 25.60 6.60 8.05
N LEU A 488 26.07 5.57 7.35
CA LEU A 488 27.18 4.75 7.81
C LEU A 488 28.47 5.39 7.34
N THR A 489 29.41 5.65 8.25
CA THR A 489 30.79 6.05 7.89
C THR A 489 31.76 5.02 8.45
N ALA A 490 32.29 4.16 7.59
CA ALA A 490 33.34 3.20 7.97
C ALA A 490 34.72 3.83 7.71
N ASN A 491 35.55 3.87 8.76
CA ASN A 491 36.91 4.42 8.75
C ASN A 491 37.90 3.49 9.47
N ASN A 492 37.56 2.19 9.56
CA ASN A 492 38.39 1.15 10.15
C ASN A 492 37.89 -0.24 9.70
N SER A 493 38.31 -1.27 10.42
CA SER A 493 38.04 -2.68 10.15
C SER A 493 36.65 -3.12 10.59
N ILE A 494 35.88 -3.66 9.65
CA ILE A 494 34.67 -4.46 9.88
C ILE A 494 34.97 -5.84 9.32
N SER A 495 35.10 -6.85 10.18
CA SER A 495 35.67 -8.14 9.80
C SER A 495 34.83 -9.34 10.25
N VAL A 496 34.76 -10.34 9.37
CA VAL A 496 34.03 -11.61 9.55
C VAL A 496 34.90 -12.79 9.08
N SER A 497 36.22 -12.72 9.25
CA SER A 497 37.17 -13.71 8.74
C SER A 497 37.09 -15.08 9.43
N GLY A 498 37.51 -16.12 8.70
CA GLY A 498 37.57 -17.51 9.17
C GLY A 498 38.82 -17.84 9.97
N GLY A 499 38.75 -18.87 10.81
CA GLY A 499 39.84 -19.28 11.70
C GLY A 499 40.81 -20.27 11.04
N GLY A 500 42.05 -20.28 11.50
CA GLY A 500 43.09 -21.21 11.06
C GLY A 500 42.84 -22.65 11.53
N GLY A 501 43.23 -23.63 10.71
CA GLY A 501 43.25 -25.05 11.08
C GLY A 501 44.47 -25.38 11.95
N ARG A 502 44.30 -26.23 12.96
CA ARG A 502 45.40 -26.65 13.83
C ARG A 502 46.37 -27.59 13.12
N GLY A 503 47.63 -27.55 13.50
CA GLY A 503 48.64 -28.51 13.04
C GLY A 503 48.36 -29.92 13.56
N GLY A 504 48.69 -30.92 12.75
CA GLY A 504 48.62 -32.33 13.12
C GLY A 504 49.69 -32.68 14.16
N LYS A 505 49.36 -33.51 15.15
CA LYS A 505 50.32 -33.90 16.18
C LYS A 505 51.33 -34.93 15.64
N GLY A 506 52.58 -34.81 16.11
CA GLY A 506 53.50 -35.93 16.14
C GLY A 506 53.12 -36.92 17.24
N SER A 507 53.65 -38.13 17.18
CA SER A 507 53.28 -39.21 18.10
C SER A 507 53.56 -38.89 19.57
N SER A 508 52.52 -38.90 20.41
CA SER A 508 52.64 -38.81 21.87
C SER A 508 52.77 -40.18 22.56
N ASP A 509 52.33 -41.24 21.88
CA ASP A 509 52.01 -42.54 22.51
C ASP A 509 52.98 -43.67 22.09
N GLY A 510 54.08 -43.34 21.41
CA GLY A 510 55.14 -44.28 21.04
C GLY A 510 54.86 -45.12 19.78
N GLY A 511 53.78 -44.84 19.03
CA GLY A 511 53.58 -45.37 17.67
C GLY A 511 54.29 -44.53 16.61
N GLU A 512 54.46 -45.03 15.38
CA GLU A 512 55.03 -44.25 14.26
C GLU A 512 53.99 -43.34 13.56
N ASN A 513 53.02 -42.81 14.31
CA ASN A 513 51.85 -42.09 13.77
C ASN A 513 52.13 -40.60 13.51
N ALA A 514 51.87 -40.15 12.28
CA ALA A 514 51.98 -38.77 11.83
C ALA A 514 50.58 -38.25 11.47
N GLU A 515 49.97 -37.49 12.37
CA GLU A 515 48.57 -37.07 12.23
C GLU A 515 48.42 -35.95 11.18
N GLY A 516 47.29 -35.89 10.47
CA GLY A 516 47.05 -34.88 9.42
C GLY A 516 46.77 -33.48 9.99
N GLY A 517 47.10 -32.42 9.24
CA GLY A 517 46.76 -31.04 9.58
C GLY A 517 45.28 -30.72 9.37
N GLY A 518 44.72 -29.83 10.18
CA GLY A 518 43.32 -29.39 10.08
C GLY A 518 43.11 -28.39 8.94
N GLY A 519 41.96 -28.46 8.25
CA GLY A 519 41.62 -27.51 7.19
C GLY A 519 41.20 -26.14 7.75
N GLY A 520 41.46 -25.05 7.02
CA GLY A 520 41.07 -23.70 7.41
C GLY A 520 39.57 -23.46 7.32
N GLY A 521 39.04 -22.59 8.19
CA GLY A 521 37.64 -22.16 8.18
C GLY A 521 37.36 -21.09 7.12
N SER A 522 36.15 -21.07 6.57
CA SER A 522 35.79 -20.05 5.58
C SER A 522 35.58 -18.67 6.20
N GLY A 523 35.74 -17.63 5.40
CA GLY A 523 35.20 -16.31 5.74
C GLY A 523 33.68 -16.34 5.91
N GLY A 524 33.17 -15.34 6.63
CA GLY A 524 31.78 -15.19 7.05
C GLY A 524 30.92 -14.31 6.13
N GLY A 525 29.78 -13.85 6.65
CA GLY A 525 28.81 -13.03 5.93
C GLY A 525 28.70 -11.61 6.49
N LEU A 526 29.01 -10.61 5.67
CA LEU A 526 28.89 -9.19 6.01
C LEU A 526 27.86 -8.52 5.09
N LEU A 527 26.69 -8.15 5.64
CA LEU A 527 25.67 -7.38 4.95
C LEU A 527 25.64 -5.95 5.50
N ILE A 528 25.89 -4.97 4.64
CA ILE A 528 25.79 -3.55 4.97
C ILE A 528 24.68 -2.92 4.14
N GLU A 529 23.71 -2.33 4.82
CA GLU A 529 22.57 -1.62 4.24
C GLU A 529 22.48 -0.25 4.90
N ALA A 530 22.72 0.82 4.16
CA ALA A 530 22.72 2.18 4.69
C ALA A 530 21.84 3.13 3.86
N GLY A 531 21.28 4.16 4.51
CA GLY A 531 20.69 5.30 3.80
C GLY A 531 21.76 5.95 2.94
N GLN A 532 22.83 6.42 3.57
CA GLN A 532 24.05 6.89 2.92
C GLN A 532 25.24 6.02 3.31
N LEU A 533 25.90 5.39 2.33
CA LEU A 533 27.05 4.51 2.55
C LEU A 533 28.37 5.26 2.29
N ASN A 534 29.11 5.60 3.34
CA ASN A 534 30.41 6.27 3.24
C ASN A 534 31.54 5.32 3.66
N LEU A 535 32.42 4.97 2.71
CA LEU A 535 33.64 4.20 2.94
C LEU A 535 34.84 5.11 2.71
N THR A 536 35.64 5.36 3.74
CA THR A 536 36.83 6.22 3.64
C THR A 536 38.08 5.42 3.25
N PHE A 537 39.19 6.12 3.01
CA PHE A 537 40.53 5.54 2.81
C PHE A 537 40.96 4.52 3.89
N ASP A 538 40.49 4.65 5.13
CA ASP A 538 40.84 3.75 6.24
C ASP A 538 39.82 2.62 6.46
N ALA A 539 38.75 2.53 5.65
CA ALA A 539 37.81 1.43 5.70
C ALA A 539 38.49 0.09 5.32
N ARG A 540 38.21 -0.97 6.09
CA ARG A 540 38.63 -2.35 5.78
C ARG A 540 37.45 -3.28 5.98
N LEU A 541 36.90 -3.84 4.90
CA LEU A 541 35.75 -4.75 4.95
C LEU A 541 36.23 -6.15 4.57
N ILE A 542 36.44 -7.00 5.57
CA ILE A 542 37.23 -8.24 5.40
C ILE A 542 36.42 -9.49 5.77
N ALA A 543 36.50 -10.51 4.93
CA ALA A 543 35.87 -11.80 5.08
C ALA A 543 36.80 -12.89 4.52
N ASN A 544 38.08 -12.89 4.91
CA ASN A 544 39.07 -13.83 4.38
C ASN A 544 38.87 -15.22 4.99
N GLY A 545 39.26 -16.27 4.28
CA GLY A 545 39.37 -17.61 4.85
C GLY A 545 40.63 -17.76 5.69
N GLY A 546 40.58 -18.60 6.72
CA GLY A 546 41.75 -19.03 7.48
C GLY A 546 42.55 -20.09 6.70
N ALA A 547 43.81 -20.29 7.09
CA ALA A 547 44.70 -21.25 6.46
C ALA A 547 44.58 -22.66 7.07
N GLY A 548 45.09 -23.68 6.38
CA GLY A 548 45.24 -25.02 6.92
C GLY A 548 46.51 -25.17 7.78
N GLY A 549 46.47 -26.11 8.73
CA GLY A 549 47.62 -26.50 9.54
C GLY A 549 48.56 -27.46 8.81
N GLU A 550 49.82 -27.50 9.24
CA GLU A 550 50.83 -28.46 8.80
C GLU A 550 50.50 -29.87 9.34
N GLY A 551 50.96 -30.94 8.68
CA GLY A 551 50.90 -32.28 9.26
C GLY A 551 51.95 -32.52 10.37
N GLY A 552 51.82 -33.60 11.14
CA GLY A 552 52.82 -34.00 12.15
C GLY A 552 54.04 -34.75 11.59
N ASP A 553 55.14 -34.86 12.34
CA ASP A 553 56.29 -35.76 12.08
C ASP A 553 56.37 -36.84 13.16
N SER A 554 56.26 -38.11 12.76
CA SER A 554 56.21 -39.24 13.71
C SER A 554 57.56 -39.79 14.14
N GLU A 555 58.66 -39.40 13.50
CA GLU A 555 60.00 -39.81 13.95
C GLU A 555 60.60 -38.83 14.97
N ARG A 556 60.12 -37.58 14.99
CA ARG A 556 60.61 -36.54 15.91
C ARG A 556 59.62 -36.20 17.00
N ASN A 557 58.40 -36.75 16.94
CA ASN A 557 57.27 -36.38 17.79
C ASN A 557 56.95 -34.88 17.71
N ASN A 558 57.21 -34.26 16.55
CA ASN A 558 56.94 -32.84 16.33
C ASN A 558 55.49 -32.68 15.86
N GLN A 559 54.74 -31.83 16.56
CA GLN A 559 53.50 -31.27 16.04
C GLN A 559 53.83 -30.32 14.86
N GLY A 560 52.98 -30.30 13.84
CA GLY A 560 53.04 -29.28 12.79
C GLY A 560 52.54 -27.92 13.27
N GLU A 561 52.90 -26.84 12.59
CA GLU A 561 52.39 -25.51 12.90
C GLU A 561 50.91 -25.36 12.57
N ASP A 562 50.21 -24.54 13.35
CA ASP A 562 48.86 -24.09 13.05
C ASP A 562 48.86 -23.18 11.81
N GLY A 563 47.78 -23.22 11.02
CA GLY A 563 47.53 -22.22 9.99
C GLY A 563 47.11 -20.89 10.61
N GLU A 564 47.42 -19.78 9.95
CA GLU A 564 46.99 -18.45 10.39
C GLU A 564 45.45 -18.29 10.30
N ASP A 565 44.88 -17.51 11.23
CA ASP A 565 43.53 -16.96 11.08
C ASP A 565 43.47 -16.02 9.86
N GLY A 566 42.30 -15.92 9.23
CA GLY A 566 42.03 -14.93 8.19
C GLY A 566 42.26 -13.51 8.73
N SER A 567 42.98 -12.68 7.95
CA SER A 567 43.31 -11.31 8.37
C SER A 567 42.05 -10.52 8.74
N GLN A 568 42.16 -9.68 9.78
CA GLN A 568 41.07 -8.81 10.26
C GLN A 568 41.05 -7.43 9.58
N SER A 569 42.13 -7.06 8.88
CA SER A 569 42.36 -5.68 8.44
C SER A 569 43.09 -5.54 7.11
N ALA A 570 43.48 -6.64 6.45
CA ALA A 570 44.20 -6.61 5.19
C ALA A 570 43.66 -7.62 4.16
N PRO A 571 43.70 -7.30 2.86
CA PRO A 571 43.24 -8.17 1.77
C PRO A 571 44.32 -9.23 1.42
N ILE A 572 44.85 -9.92 2.44
CA ILE A 572 45.90 -10.92 2.29
C ILE A 572 45.40 -12.31 2.70
N SER A 573 45.81 -13.32 1.94
CA SER A 573 45.64 -14.73 2.31
C SER A 573 46.35 -15.03 3.62
N ALA A 574 45.65 -15.70 4.54
CA ALA A 574 46.28 -16.33 5.70
C ALA A 574 47.30 -17.38 5.25
N LYS A 575 48.48 -17.42 5.87
CA LYS A 575 49.53 -18.39 5.54
C LYS A 575 49.26 -19.75 6.19
N GLY A 576 49.42 -20.82 5.43
CA GLY A 576 49.43 -22.19 5.96
C GLY A 576 50.61 -22.48 6.88
N GLY A 577 50.40 -23.41 7.82
CA GLY A 577 51.45 -23.89 8.73
C GLY A 577 52.64 -24.49 7.96
N ASP A 578 53.86 -24.16 8.37
CA ASP A 578 55.13 -24.58 7.75
C ASP A 578 56.30 -24.34 8.72
N SER A 579 56.67 -25.36 9.50
CA SER A 579 57.88 -25.40 10.33
C SER A 579 59.07 -26.10 9.68
N ARG A 580 58.89 -26.62 8.45
CA ARG A 580 59.90 -27.41 7.72
C ARG A 580 60.29 -28.72 8.44
N VAL A 581 59.36 -29.31 9.18
CA VAL A 581 59.48 -30.70 9.66
C VAL A 581 59.17 -31.68 8.50
N ARG A 582 59.01 -32.98 8.76
CA ARG A 582 58.55 -33.92 7.72
C ARG A 582 57.04 -33.94 7.49
N GLY A 583 56.25 -33.45 8.44
CA GLY A 583 54.89 -33.03 8.14
C GLY A 583 54.91 -31.98 7.02
N THR A 584 53.89 -31.99 6.17
CA THR A 584 53.87 -31.13 4.98
C THR A 584 52.93 -29.94 5.16
N ALA A 585 53.26 -28.85 4.48
CA ALA A 585 52.69 -27.53 4.74
C ALA A 585 51.18 -27.46 4.49
N GLY A 586 50.50 -26.68 5.32
CA GLY A 586 49.10 -26.33 5.13
C GLY A 586 48.87 -25.39 3.94
N GLY A 587 47.65 -25.38 3.43
CA GLY A 587 47.21 -24.50 2.35
C GLY A 587 46.83 -23.10 2.83
N ASN A 588 47.12 -22.08 2.03
CA ASN A 588 46.78 -20.69 2.33
C ASN A 588 45.28 -20.42 2.21
N GLY A 589 44.74 -19.55 3.06
CA GLY A 589 43.34 -19.12 3.02
C GLY A 589 42.99 -18.22 1.82
N GLY A 590 41.74 -18.26 1.37
CA GLY A 590 41.26 -17.42 0.27
C GLY A 590 41.07 -15.95 0.68
N ALA A 591 41.48 -15.02 -0.19
CA ALA A 591 41.36 -13.57 0.00
C ALA A 591 41.22 -12.86 -1.36
N GLU A 592 40.57 -11.71 -1.42
CA GLU A 592 40.22 -11.00 -2.66
C GLU A 592 39.58 -11.92 -3.73
N ALA A 593 40.31 -12.15 -4.83
CA ALA A 593 40.01 -13.11 -5.90
C ALA A 593 40.97 -14.32 -5.91
N VAL A 594 41.91 -14.37 -4.97
CA VAL A 594 42.84 -15.49 -4.75
C VAL A 594 42.08 -16.61 -4.03
N ALA A 595 41.88 -17.72 -4.73
CA ALA A 595 41.28 -18.92 -4.15
C ALA A 595 42.21 -19.52 -3.07
N ALA A 596 41.61 -20.22 -2.10
CA ALA A 596 42.36 -21.00 -1.13
C ALA A 596 43.21 -22.08 -1.83
N THR A 597 44.41 -22.36 -1.30
CA THR A 597 45.29 -23.39 -1.89
C THR A 597 45.14 -24.73 -1.18
N PRO A 598 45.31 -25.86 -1.88
CA PRO A 598 45.36 -27.18 -1.25
C PRO A 598 46.46 -27.26 -0.19
N GLY A 599 46.29 -28.17 0.76
CA GLY A 599 47.39 -28.62 1.61
C GLY A 599 48.35 -29.49 0.81
N ILE A 600 49.62 -29.54 1.22
CA ILE A 600 50.63 -30.36 0.53
C ILE A 600 50.43 -31.83 0.92
N ASP A 601 50.58 -32.73 -0.06
CA ASP A 601 50.55 -34.18 0.15
C ASP A 601 51.58 -34.64 1.18
N GLY A 602 51.24 -35.66 1.96
CA GLY A 602 52.10 -36.23 3.01
C GLY A 602 53.28 -37.01 2.43
N VAL A 603 54.32 -37.19 3.24
CA VAL A 603 55.50 -38.01 2.89
C VAL A 603 55.62 -39.18 3.86
N ALA A 604 56.56 -40.10 3.62
CA ALA A 604 56.78 -41.22 4.53
C ALA A 604 57.07 -40.71 5.96
N LYS A 605 56.20 -41.07 6.92
CA LYS A 605 56.21 -40.63 8.33
C LYS A 605 55.96 -39.13 8.56
N GLY A 606 55.40 -38.44 7.56
CA GLY A 606 54.95 -37.05 7.66
C GLY A 606 53.47 -36.93 7.29
N GLY A 607 52.67 -36.41 8.21
CA GLY A 607 51.25 -36.13 7.98
C GLY A 607 51.07 -35.12 6.85
N ALA A 608 49.94 -35.19 6.14
CA ALA A 608 49.63 -34.24 5.08
C ALA A 608 49.04 -32.94 5.64
N GLY A 609 49.31 -31.82 4.98
CA GLY A 609 48.79 -30.50 5.37
C GLY A 609 47.30 -30.34 5.10
N GLY A 610 46.60 -29.55 5.92
CA GLY A 610 45.19 -29.19 5.71
C GLY A 610 45.01 -28.17 4.58
N GLY A 611 43.86 -28.20 3.90
CA GLY A 611 43.51 -27.23 2.85
C GLY A 611 43.06 -25.89 3.43
N GLY A 612 43.34 -24.78 2.73
CA GLY A 612 42.89 -23.45 3.14
C GLY A 612 41.37 -23.26 3.01
N GLY A 613 40.79 -22.43 3.88
CA GLY A 613 39.37 -22.04 3.83
C GLY A 613 39.10 -20.97 2.76
N GLY A 614 37.94 -21.02 2.12
CA GLY A 614 37.52 -20.04 1.11
C GLY A 614 37.08 -18.70 1.70
N ALA A 615 37.23 -17.61 0.96
CA ALA A 615 36.69 -16.31 1.38
C ALA A 615 35.16 -16.32 1.53
N GLY A 616 34.66 -15.39 2.34
CA GLY A 616 33.26 -15.20 2.70
C GLY A 616 32.45 -14.42 1.66
N VAL A 617 31.37 -13.78 2.12
CA VAL A 617 30.46 -12.96 1.29
C VAL A 617 30.31 -11.59 1.91
N ILE A 618 30.52 -10.54 1.11
CA ILE A 618 30.23 -9.15 1.47
C ILE A 618 29.13 -8.63 0.53
N VAL A 619 28.11 -7.97 1.08
CA VAL A 619 27.04 -7.31 0.32
C VAL A 619 26.90 -5.89 0.83
N LEU A 620 27.02 -4.90 -0.06
CA LEU A 620 27.02 -3.47 0.28
C LEU A 620 25.90 -2.76 -0.48
N ARG A 621 25.01 -2.06 0.23
CA ARG A 621 23.89 -1.30 -0.34
C ARG A 621 23.80 0.09 0.27
N GLY A 622 23.82 1.13 -0.57
CA GLY A 622 23.35 2.47 -0.24
C GLY A 622 21.99 2.72 -0.90
N TYR A 623 21.04 3.30 -0.17
CA TYR A 623 19.66 3.50 -0.67
C TYR A 623 19.35 4.95 -1.09
N ALA A 624 20.02 5.94 -0.51
CA ALA A 624 19.98 7.34 -0.90
C ALA A 624 21.26 7.79 -1.63
N GLY A 625 22.39 7.12 -1.38
CA GLY A 625 23.65 7.41 -2.05
C GLY A 625 24.84 6.65 -1.45
N CYS A 626 26.00 6.79 -2.12
CA CYS A 626 27.26 6.24 -1.68
C CYS A 626 28.40 7.24 -1.89
N GLN A 627 29.32 7.35 -0.93
CA GLN A 627 30.60 8.04 -1.08
C GLN A 627 31.70 7.03 -0.76
N ILE A 628 32.26 6.44 -1.81
CA ILE A 628 33.24 5.37 -1.73
C ILE A 628 34.59 5.95 -2.12
N ASP A 629 35.60 5.83 -1.25
CA ASP A 629 36.96 6.26 -1.58
C ASP A 629 37.45 5.53 -2.85
N PRO A 630 38.07 6.22 -3.83
CA PRO A 630 38.53 5.58 -5.07
C PRO A 630 39.55 4.45 -4.89
N SER A 631 40.18 4.32 -3.71
CA SER A 631 41.01 3.17 -3.37
C SER A 631 40.23 1.89 -3.08
N CYS A 632 38.93 1.97 -2.72
CA CYS A 632 38.08 0.81 -2.46
C CYS A 632 37.95 -0.08 -3.71
N GLY A 633 38.79 -1.11 -3.81
CA GLY A 633 38.85 -2.02 -4.95
C GLY A 633 40.09 -1.89 -5.83
N ALA A 634 40.95 -0.90 -5.59
CA ALA A 634 42.28 -0.81 -6.21
C ALA A 634 43.13 -2.07 -5.90
N THR A 635 44.11 -2.38 -6.74
CA THR A 635 44.98 -3.58 -6.61
C THR A 635 46.33 -3.30 -5.94
N ASN A 636 46.47 -2.14 -5.28
CA ASN A 636 47.75 -1.64 -4.76
C ASN A 636 47.87 -1.69 -3.23
N ASN A 637 46.87 -2.25 -2.52
CA ASN A 637 46.77 -2.38 -1.06
C ASN A 637 47.17 -1.09 -0.31
N ARG A 638 46.73 0.07 -0.82
CA ARG A 638 46.93 1.39 -0.20
C ARG A 638 45.63 2.16 -0.19
N GLY A 639 45.01 2.21 0.98
CA GLY A 639 43.71 2.83 1.19
C GLY A 639 42.67 1.77 1.48
N CYS A 640 41.43 2.04 1.09
CA CYS A 640 40.27 1.23 1.41
C CYS A 640 40.37 -0.17 0.81
N ASP A 641 40.26 -1.20 1.65
CA ASP A 641 40.31 -2.60 1.20
C ASP A 641 38.95 -3.29 1.42
N ILE A 642 38.49 -4.05 0.43
CA ILE A 642 37.27 -4.86 0.47
C ILE A 642 37.63 -6.26 -0.02
N SER A 643 37.55 -7.26 0.85
CA SER A 643 38.02 -8.62 0.57
C SER A 643 37.01 -9.67 1.05
N PRO A 644 36.37 -10.45 0.15
CA PRO A 644 36.52 -10.44 -1.30
C PRO A 644 35.99 -9.14 -1.94
N LYS A 645 36.54 -8.77 -3.10
CA LYS A 645 36.15 -7.53 -3.81
C LYS A 645 34.69 -7.60 -4.26
N VAL A 646 33.92 -6.58 -3.88
CA VAL A 646 32.53 -6.40 -4.31
C VAL A 646 32.26 -4.94 -4.64
N THR A 647 31.38 -4.70 -5.61
CA THR A 647 30.91 -3.36 -5.97
C THR A 647 29.67 -3.02 -5.13
N PRO A 648 29.64 -1.88 -4.41
CA PRO A 648 28.45 -1.40 -3.74
C PRO A 648 27.28 -1.17 -4.72
N VAL A 649 26.08 -1.57 -4.33
CA VAL A 649 24.84 -1.21 -5.03
C VAL A 649 24.38 0.14 -4.51
N CYS A 650 24.26 1.13 -5.39
CA CYS A 650 23.97 2.52 -5.07
C CYS A 650 22.99 3.10 -6.14
N PRO A 651 22.23 4.16 -5.82
CA PRO A 651 21.37 4.86 -6.78
C PRO A 651 22.16 5.65 -7.84
#